data_AF-E8WKE2-F1
#
_entry.id   AF-E8WKE2-F1
#
_cell.length_a   1.000
_cell.length_b   1.000
_cell.length_c   1.000
_cell.angle_alpha   90.00
_cell.angle_beta   90.00
_cell.angle_gamma   90.00
#
_symmetry.space_group_name_H-M   'P 1'
#
loop_
_entity.id
_entity.type
_entity.pdbx_description
1 polymer ?
#
loop_
_entity_poly.entity_id
_entity_poly.type
_entity_poly.pdbx_seq_one_letter_code
_entity_poly.pdbx_strand_id
1 'polypeptide(L)'
;MSKKNAEAGIESTEVSCAVKWFLLVAFICTITAVPLGQYIFELKASTQAGEKLSLLPKAFAAFSYDDQASDLAKLRMKQSGIGYGIAATQLINDKTIENARKFESSIEEESWLLSALGPTVEKVLIGALGSGSRDVYCGKDGWLFFRPTIEYLTGGPFLAPEVMKRRAEVQPDPVKAIVDFKNQLAKRGIELVVLPSPAKASIYPERFSSRYTTLSVPLQNPSYPELVRRLESQGVRVFDPAPLLLQAKGKQELFLKTDTHWTPSGSELVAQSLAGYLTKNGLLPQVPATAYTRVASSALNSGDLAAMLKTSSDYAKQRVELHQVRLPDGTPWSASRGADVLVLGDSYANIFALEGMGWGTGSGLVEQLSYHLRRPVDSILINDKGSFSTRQQLGKELKRGEDRLAGKKVVVYEFAARELALGDWKMVDLSVGKRREAPKTAEAAQAVEAAKTAPDGLLVEGVIEEITRPPRPGSTAYKDAVIAMHLKQVTSGGKPFAGSQIVVFSWGMRNDTHSPVNRYKRGERVSLKLRPWSQVEKKYGSYQRIELQNEATMLLDIFWLAQPDDAVTPAAPAAKPAVKAEPAAQVQPSTEADQKAQPATLPAAVGADVKVLFPKRVAEINADKEEGRAVPGVDGWLFSRQELSHISKGEFWGDAAQTTSLAGKPDSRDPLAAILDFKQQLDRAGIELIVVPVPAKAHVYPDKLVAGISAAQVNSGNRLDTVHQQFLQMLGKAGVEYLDLTRLFLDARKGTSAPLFLQKDTHWSPAGISIVARALKEKIASRPWFQALEKQQFNRNKESVQVQGDLAEGPGSSETVTISRITPSPAPDRNSPVVLLGDSHTLIFHSGGDMHAKDAGLLENLAFELGLNLDLVGVRGSGATPARIELARRRDNMAGKKLAIWCFTVREYTESQTGWRKVPVIRP
;
A
#
# COMPACT_ATOMS: atom_id res chain seq x y z
N MET A 1 -52.50 17.82 -20.45
CA MET A 1 -51.56 17.48 -21.53
C MET A 1 -50.96 16.11 -21.23
N SER A 2 -51.10 15.15 -22.16
CA SER A 2 -50.63 13.77 -21.99
C SER A 2 -49.11 13.69 -22.05
N LYS A 3 -48.53 12.77 -21.28
CA LYS A 3 -47.10 12.41 -21.23
C LYS A 3 -46.48 12.15 -22.61
N LYS A 4 -47.32 11.80 -23.61
CA LYS A 4 -46.93 11.65 -25.03
C LYS A 4 -46.46 12.94 -25.71
N ASN A 5 -46.87 14.12 -25.24
CA ASN A 5 -46.48 15.38 -25.88
C ASN A 5 -45.13 15.92 -25.38
N ALA A 6 -44.59 15.39 -24.28
CA ALA A 6 -43.27 15.77 -23.76
C ALA A 6 -42.13 14.95 -24.38
N GLU A 7 -42.43 13.74 -24.89
CA GLU A 7 -41.43 12.84 -25.50
C GLU A 7 -41.08 13.23 -26.95
N ALA A 8 -41.95 13.97 -27.66
CA ALA A 8 -41.71 14.38 -29.05
C ALA A 8 -40.77 15.59 -29.22
N GLY A 9 -40.41 16.30 -28.15
CA GLY A 9 -39.60 17.53 -28.23
C GLY A 9 -38.09 17.36 -28.01
N ILE A 10 -37.62 16.14 -27.70
CA ILE A 10 -36.23 15.90 -27.25
C ILE A 10 -35.35 15.25 -28.35
N GLU A 11 -35.91 14.88 -29.51
CA GLU A 11 -35.18 14.11 -30.55
C GLU A 11 -34.49 14.90 -31.68
N SER A 12 -34.37 16.23 -31.63
CA SER A 12 -33.51 16.92 -32.60
C SER A 12 -32.95 18.27 -32.11
N THR A 13 -31.73 18.28 -31.59
CA THR A 13 -30.96 19.53 -31.52
C THR A 13 -30.27 19.72 -32.87
N GLU A 14 -30.89 20.49 -33.77
CA GLU A 14 -30.24 20.92 -35.01
C GLU A 14 -29.08 21.88 -34.70
N VAL A 15 -27.85 21.37 -34.67
CA VAL A 15 -26.65 22.19 -34.55
C VAL A 15 -26.35 22.81 -35.91
N SER A 16 -26.48 24.13 -36.02
CA SER A 16 -26.24 24.86 -37.28
C SER A 16 -24.81 24.64 -37.79
N CYS A 17 -24.63 24.76 -39.11
CA CYS A 17 -23.32 24.60 -39.75
C CYS A 17 -22.27 25.56 -39.19
N ALA A 18 -22.68 26.74 -38.74
CA ALA A 18 -21.80 27.73 -38.11
C ALA A 18 -21.24 27.25 -36.77
N VAL A 19 -22.06 26.58 -35.94
CA VAL A 19 -21.61 26.03 -34.64
C VAL A 19 -20.66 24.86 -34.86
N LYS A 20 -20.88 24.02 -35.87
CA LYS A 20 -19.94 22.94 -36.24
C LYS A 20 -18.57 23.48 -36.64
N TRP A 21 -18.54 24.52 -37.47
CA TRP A 21 -17.28 25.15 -37.88
C TRP A 21 -16.58 25.87 -36.73
N PHE A 22 -17.33 26.53 -35.85
CA PHE A 22 -16.78 27.13 -34.64
C PHE A 22 -16.13 26.08 -33.74
N LEU A 23 -16.80 24.95 -33.46
CA LEU A 23 -16.25 23.87 -32.64
C LEU A 23 -15.00 23.23 -33.26
N LEU A 24 -15.01 23.05 -34.59
CA LEU A 24 -13.85 22.53 -35.32
C LEU A 24 -12.65 23.48 -35.23
N VAL A 25 -12.87 24.78 -35.46
CA VAL A 25 -11.81 25.79 -35.36
C VAL A 25 -11.29 25.89 -33.92
N ALA A 26 -12.18 25.90 -32.92
CA ALA A 26 -11.81 25.90 -31.51
C ALA A 26 -10.98 24.66 -31.14
N PHE A 27 -11.34 23.48 -31.64
CA PHE A 27 -10.57 22.25 -31.46
C PHE A 27 -9.18 22.37 -32.10
N ILE A 28 -9.09 22.83 -33.35
CA ILE A 28 -7.82 23.01 -34.07
C ILE A 28 -6.93 24.04 -33.36
N CYS A 29 -7.47 25.16 -32.90
CA CYS A 29 -6.75 26.15 -32.10
C CYS A 29 -6.23 25.55 -30.79
N THR A 30 -6.99 24.68 -30.13
CA THR A 30 -6.60 24.05 -28.85
C THR A 30 -5.45 23.07 -29.04
N ILE A 31 -5.52 22.18 -30.03
CA ILE A 31 -4.47 21.17 -30.29
C ILE A 31 -3.17 21.78 -30.82
N THR A 32 -3.21 23.00 -31.37
CA THR A 32 -2.03 23.72 -31.88
C THR A 32 -1.42 24.68 -30.87
N ALA A 33 -2.24 25.36 -30.07
CA ALA A 33 -1.75 26.33 -29.09
C ALA A 33 -0.96 25.69 -27.94
N VAL A 34 -1.37 24.50 -27.47
CA VAL A 34 -0.72 23.82 -26.34
C VAL A 34 0.72 23.39 -26.66
N PRO A 35 1.01 22.67 -27.77
CA PRO A 35 2.38 22.33 -28.15
C PRO A 35 3.24 23.55 -28.50
N LEU A 36 2.65 24.57 -29.15
CA LEU A 36 3.36 25.80 -29.51
C LEU A 36 3.77 26.60 -28.26
N GLY A 37 2.90 26.65 -27.25
CA GLY A 37 3.20 27.26 -25.96
C GLY A 37 4.32 26.56 -25.20
N GLN A 38 4.32 25.22 -25.19
CA GLN A 38 5.40 24.41 -24.59
C GLN A 38 6.75 24.68 -25.28
N TYR A 39 6.77 24.75 -26.61
CA TYR A 39 7.99 25.03 -27.37
C TYR A 39 8.56 26.44 -27.11
N ILE A 40 7.70 27.47 -27.04
CA ILE A 40 8.12 28.84 -26.72
C ILE A 40 8.67 28.93 -25.28
N PHE A 41 8.06 28.19 -24.33
CA PHE A 41 8.54 28.12 -22.95
C PHE A 41 9.94 27.48 -22.86
N GLU A 42 10.15 26.37 -23.57
CA GLU A 42 11.46 25.70 -23.67
C GLU A 42 12.55 26.63 -24.22
N LEU A 43 12.26 27.40 -25.27
CA LEU A 43 13.20 28.37 -25.85
C LEU A 43 13.57 29.50 -24.86
N LYS A 44 12.61 29.98 -24.06
CA LYS A 44 12.85 30.98 -23.02
C LYS A 44 13.66 30.43 -21.84
N ALA A 45 13.39 29.19 -21.43
CA ALA A 45 14.13 28.54 -20.34
C ALA A 45 15.61 28.31 -20.73
N SER A 46 15.87 27.83 -21.94
CA SER A 46 17.24 27.60 -22.43
C SER A 46 18.03 28.89 -22.63
N THR A 47 17.40 30.00 -23.04
CA THR A 47 18.06 31.31 -23.14
C THR A 47 18.43 31.90 -21.77
N GLN A 48 17.59 31.69 -20.74
CA GLN A 48 17.89 32.14 -19.38
C GLN A 48 18.98 31.29 -18.69
N ALA A 49 19.07 30.00 -19.03
CA ALA A 49 20.07 29.08 -18.47
C ALA A 49 21.48 29.22 -19.08
N GLY A 50 21.67 30.11 -20.09
CA GLY A 50 22.94 30.26 -20.80
C GLY A 50 23.33 29.04 -21.65
N GLU A 51 22.37 28.17 -21.93
CA GLU A 51 22.56 26.97 -22.75
C GLU A 51 22.57 27.32 -24.24
N LYS A 52 23.28 26.52 -25.06
CA LYS A 52 23.25 26.70 -26.53
C LYS A 52 21.82 26.54 -27.04
N LEU A 53 21.32 27.55 -27.77
CA LEU A 53 19.99 27.52 -28.40
C LEU A 53 19.87 26.33 -29.35
N SER A 54 18.99 25.39 -29.02
CA SER A 54 18.52 24.36 -29.95
C SER A 54 17.32 24.90 -30.72
N LEU A 55 17.38 24.87 -32.06
CA LEU A 55 16.25 25.20 -32.94
C LEU A 55 15.19 24.08 -32.97
N LEU A 56 15.49 22.89 -32.44
CA LEU A 56 14.56 21.75 -32.40
C LEU A 56 13.90 21.63 -31.02
N PRO A 57 12.58 21.37 -30.93
CA PRO A 57 11.88 21.14 -29.66
C PRO A 57 12.52 20.03 -28.84
N LYS A 58 12.45 20.08 -27.50
CA LYS A 58 13.03 19.02 -26.64
C LYS A 58 12.46 17.63 -26.94
N ALA A 59 11.25 17.55 -27.48
CA ALA A 59 10.67 16.31 -27.99
C ALA A 59 11.56 15.59 -29.02
N PHE A 60 12.39 16.34 -29.76
CA PHE A 60 13.35 15.78 -30.71
C PHE A 60 14.66 15.32 -30.07
N ALA A 61 14.93 15.67 -28.80
CA ALA A 61 16.06 15.09 -28.04
C ALA A 61 15.88 13.59 -27.80
N ALA A 62 14.65 13.07 -27.90
CA ALA A 62 14.39 11.63 -27.98
C ALA A 62 15.18 10.95 -29.12
N PHE A 63 15.56 11.73 -30.14
CA PHE A 63 16.33 11.32 -31.31
C PHE A 63 17.74 11.94 -31.37
N SER A 64 18.32 12.47 -30.29
CA SER A 64 19.71 12.95 -30.33
C SER A 64 20.71 11.78 -30.24
N TYR A 65 21.73 11.77 -31.09
CA TYR A 65 22.61 10.61 -31.35
C TYR A 65 24.03 10.69 -30.76
N ASP A 66 24.36 11.75 -30.03
CA ASP A 66 25.75 12.02 -29.60
C ASP A 66 26.33 10.93 -28.67
N ASP A 67 25.53 10.39 -27.75
CA ASP A 67 25.94 9.29 -26.86
C ASP A 67 26.08 7.93 -27.58
N GLN A 68 25.44 7.79 -28.74
CA GLN A 68 25.36 6.51 -29.45
C GLN A 68 26.61 6.19 -30.26
N ALA A 69 27.42 7.21 -30.59
CA ALA A 69 28.67 7.00 -31.33
C ALA A 69 29.63 6.06 -30.57
N SER A 70 29.69 6.16 -29.23
CA SER A 70 30.56 5.30 -28.42
C SER A 70 30.06 3.86 -28.32
N ASP A 71 28.74 3.68 -28.23
CA ASP A 71 28.13 2.35 -28.08
C ASP A 71 28.03 1.62 -29.41
N LEU A 72 27.77 2.33 -30.51
CA LEU A 72 27.89 1.80 -31.87
C LEU A 72 29.34 1.42 -32.20
N ALA A 73 30.33 2.20 -31.76
CA ALA A 73 31.75 1.85 -31.93
C ALA A 73 32.10 0.55 -31.17
N LYS A 74 31.63 0.38 -29.93
CA LYS A 74 31.81 -0.88 -29.17
C LYS A 74 31.08 -2.06 -29.83
N LEU A 75 29.90 -1.83 -30.38
CA LEU A 75 29.13 -2.85 -31.08
C LEU A 75 29.84 -3.29 -32.37
N ARG A 76 30.47 -2.35 -33.09
CA ARG A 76 31.21 -2.59 -34.34
C ARG A 76 32.51 -3.36 -34.12
N MET A 77 33.09 -3.27 -32.93
CA MET A 77 34.24 -4.07 -32.52
C MET A 77 33.87 -5.53 -32.20
N LYS A 78 32.60 -5.80 -31.87
CA LYS A 78 32.10 -7.14 -31.50
C LYS A 78 31.41 -7.87 -32.64
N GLN A 79 30.84 -7.14 -33.60
CA GLN A 79 30.08 -7.69 -34.72
C GLN A 79 30.36 -6.91 -36.00
N SER A 80 30.30 -7.59 -37.14
CA SER A 80 30.44 -6.98 -38.47
C SER A 80 29.41 -7.54 -39.45
N GLY A 81 29.23 -6.85 -40.59
CA GLY A 81 28.26 -7.22 -41.62
C GLY A 81 26.80 -7.04 -41.18
N ILE A 82 25.90 -7.85 -41.73
CA ILE A 82 24.44 -7.71 -41.57
C ILE A 82 24.00 -7.78 -40.09
N GLY A 83 24.69 -8.59 -39.27
CA GLY A 83 24.41 -8.70 -37.83
C GLY A 83 24.67 -7.42 -37.05
N TYR A 84 25.70 -6.65 -37.42
CA TYR A 84 25.95 -5.32 -36.84
C TYR A 84 24.82 -4.35 -37.19
N GLY A 85 24.29 -4.40 -38.42
CA GLY A 85 23.18 -3.55 -38.85
C GLY A 85 21.93 -3.76 -37.99
N ILE A 86 21.54 -5.02 -37.77
CA ILE A 86 20.37 -5.37 -36.95
C ILE A 86 20.57 -4.94 -35.49
N ALA A 87 21.73 -5.26 -34.91
CA ALA A 87 22.02 -4.94 -33.52
C ALA A 87 22.17 -3.42 -33.29
N ALA A 88 22.70 -2.69 -34.27
CA ALA A 88 22.76 -1.23 -34.23
C ALA A 88 21.35 -0.61 -34.27
N THR A 89 20.47 -1.09 -35.15
CA THR A 89 19.09 -0.62 -35.22
C THR A 89 18.32 -0.90 -33.93
N GLN A 90 18.52 -2.07 -33.32
CA GLN A 90 17.91 -2.40 -32.02
C GLN A 90 18.43 -1.49 -30.90
N LEU A 91 19.75 -1.28 -30.83
CA LEU A 91 20.35 -0.39 -29.84
C LEU A 91 19.82 1.05 -29.97
N ILE A 92 19.69 1.54 -31.22
CA ILE A 92 19.13 2.85 -31.52
C ILE A 92 17.67 2.91 -31.06
N ASN A 93 16.86 1.90 -31.39
CA ASN A 93 15.44 1.85 -31.05
C ASN A 93 15.19 1.79 -29.53
N ASP A 94 15.95 0.96 -28.81
CA ASP A 94 15.84 0.82 -27.36
C ASP A 94 16.22 2.14 -26.66
N LYS A 95 17.25 2.84 -27.17
CA LYS A 95 17.64 4.15 -26.63
C LYS A 95 16.64 5.24 -26.97
N THR A 96 16.04 5.23 -28.15
CA THR A 96 14.96 6.15 -28.52
C THR A 96 13.73 5.93 -27.63
N ILE A 97 13.36 4.68 -27.32
CA ILE A 97 12.26 4.35 -26.40
C ILE A 97 12.59 4.80 -24.97
N GLU A 98 13.82 4.58 -24.52
CA GLU A 98 14.27 5.05 -23.20
C GLU A 98 14.20 6.59 -23.10
N ASN A 99 14.65 7.30 -24.13
CA ASN A 99 14.59 8.75 -24.17
C ASN A 99 13.15 9.26 -24.31
N ALA A 100 12.27 8.55 -25.02
CA ALA A 100 10.84 8.87 -25.11
C ALA A 100 10.11 8.70 -23.77
N ARG A 101 10.42 7.67 -22.97
CA ARG A 101 9.85 7.51 -21.62
C ARG A 101 10.37 8.55 -20.63
N LYS A 102 11.65 8.92 -20.73
CA LYS A 102 12.22 10.05 -19.98
C LYS A 102 11.52 11.35 -20.38
N PHE A 103 11.22 11.52 -21.66
CA PHE A 103 10.45 12.65 -22.16
C PHE A 103 9.00 12.65 -21.63
N GLU A 104 8.28 11.53 -21.65
CA GLU A 104 6.93 11.43 -21.07
C GLU A 104 6.91 11.74 -19.57
N SER A 105 7.86 11.21 -18.81
CA SER A 105 8.01 11.53 -17.38
C SER A 105 8.32 13.01 -17.17
N SER A 106 9.15 13.60 -18.04
CA SER A 106 9.42 15.04 -18.03
C SER A 106 8.23 15.89 -18.46
N ILE A 107 7.26 15.37 -19.22
CA ILE A 107 6.02 16.09 -19.51
C ILE A 107 5.14 16.15 -18.26
N GLU A 108 5.01 15.07 -17.49
CA GLU A 108 4.26 15.11 -16.23
C GLU A 108 4.92 16.01 -15.17
N GLU A 109 6.25 16.13 -15.20
CA GLU A 109 7.05 16.90 -14.23
C GLU A 109 7.33 18.35 -14.66
N GLU A 110 7.48 18.64 -15.96
CA GLU A 110 7.89 19.95 -16.52
C GLU A 110 6.81 20.61 -17.42
N SER A 111 5.63 20.00 -17.61
CA SER A 111 4.59 20.58 -18.48
C SER A 111 4.13 21.94 -17.96
N TRP A 112 4.33 22.96 -18.79
CA TRP A 112 3.85 24.31 -18.51
C TRP A 112 2.33 24.33 -18.35
N LEU A 113 1.59 23.46 -19.06
CA LEU A 113 0.14 23.42 -19.06
C LEU A 113 -0.42 22.78 -17.78
N LEU A 114 0.16 21.66 -17.32
CA LEU A 114 -0.23 21.04 -16.04
C LEU A 114 0.18 21.91 -14.85
N SER A 115 1.33 22.58 -14.94
CA SER A 115 1.79 23.55 -13.95
C SER A 115 0.93 24.83 -13.94
N ALA A 116 0.50 25.33 -15.10
CA ALA A 116 -0.29 26.57 -15.22
C ALA A 116 -1.81 26.38 -15.04
N LEU A 117 -2.39 25.27 -15.52
CA LEU A 117 -3.84 25.02 -15.48
C LEU A 117 -4.26 24.02 -14.39
N GLY A 118 -3.37 23.17 -13.88
CA GLY A 118 -3.67 22.22 -12.80
C GLY A 118 -4.26 22.88 -11.55
N PRO A 119 -3.67 23.96 -11.02
CA PRO A 119 -4.25 24.72 -9.92
C PRO A 119 -5.63 25.31 -10.26
N THR A 120 -5.85 25.72 -11.50
CA THR A 120 -7.11 26.33 -11.96
C THR A 120 -8.24 25.30 -12.05
N VAL A 121 -7.97 24.09 -12.58
CA VAL A 121 -8.95 22.99 -12.66
C VAL A 121 -9.31 22.48 -11.28
N GLU A 122 -8.32 22.30 -10.39
CA GLU A 122 -8.59 21.89 -9.01
C GLU A 122 -9.34 22.98 -8.23
N LYS A 123 -9.05 24.26 -8.47
CA LYS A 123 -9.78 25.40 -7.91
C LYS A 123 -11.23 25.47 -8.37
N VAL A 124 -11.54 25.08 -9.60
CA VAL A 124 -12.93 24.95 -10.09
C VAL A 124 -13.65 23.78 -9.41
N LEU A 125 -12.99 22.62 -9.27
CA LEU A 125 -13.60 21.45 -8.62
C LEU A 125 -13.85 21.66 -7.11
N ILE A 126 -12.89 22.27 -6.41
CA ILE A 126 -12.97 22.57 -4.98
C ILE A 126 -13.89 23.78 -4.72
N GLY A 127 -13.76 24.85 -5.50
CA GLY A 127 -14.47 26.11 -5.31
C GLY A 127 -15.90 26.13 -5.83
N ALA A 128 -16.18 25.52 -7.00
CA ALA A 128 -17.50 25.56 -7.63
C ALA A 128 -18.35 24.31 -7.37
N LEU A 129 -17.73 23.13 -7.14
CA LEU A 129 -18.45 21.86 -6.98
C LEU A 129 -18.32 21.22 -5.59
N GLY A 130 -17.47 21.77 -4.71
CA GLY A 130 -17.24 21.23 -3.36
C GLY A 130 -16.69 19.79 -3.34
N SER A 131 -16.24 19.29 -4.50
CA SER A 131 -15.63 17.97 -4.61
C SER A 131 -14.22 18.07 -4.05
N GLY A 132 -14.00 17.50 -2.88
CA GLY A 132 -12.66 17.37 -2.32
C GLY A 132 -11.71 16.56 -3.21
N SER A 133 -10.48 16.34 -2.77
CA SER A 133 -9.48 15.55 -3.49
C SER A 133 -9.67 14.03 -3.25
N ARG A 134 -8.71 13.23 -3.73
CA ARG A 134 -8.68 11.78 -3.49
C ARG A 134 -8.74 11.42 -2.00
N ASP A 135 -8.15 12.24 -1.11
CA ASP A 135 -7.97 11.90 0.30
C ASP A 135 -8.59 12.91 1.29
N VAL A 136 -9.09 14.05 0.80
CA VAL A 136 -9.65 15.14 1.63
C VAL A 136 -11.06 15.48 1.15
N TYR A 137 -12.01 15.58 2.06
CA TYR A 137 -13.32 16.15 1.80
C TYR A 137 -13.41 17.61 2.24
N CYS A 138 -14.03 18.46 1.43
CA CYS A 138 -14.34 19.84 1.78
C CYS A 138 -15.66 19.90 2.57
N GLY A 139 -15.63 20.57 3.71
CA GLY A 139 -16.81 20.92 4.50
C GLY A 139 -17.12 22.41 4.43
N LYS A 140 -17.98 22.86 5.34
CA LYS A 140 -18.42 24.25 5.43
C LYS A 140 -17.37 25.13 6.09
N ASP A 141 -17.42 26.43 5.79
CA ASP A 141 -16.61 27.47 6.44
C ASP A 141 -15.09 27.19 6.42
N GLY A 142 -14.60 26.60 5.32
CA GLY A 142 -13.19 26.26 5.13
C GLY A 142 -12.71 25.04 5.93
N TRP A 143 -13.61 24.26 6.53
CA TRP A 143 -13.25 23.01 7.21
C TRP A 143 -12.90 21.93 6.19
N LEU A 144 -11.83 21.18 6.46
CA LEU A 144 -11.43 20.01 5.68
C LEU A 144 -11.55 18.76 6.53
N PHE A 145 -11.87 17.63 5.92
CA PHE A 145 -12.07 16.35 6.59
C PHE A 145 -11.25 15.25 5.94
N PHE A 146 -10.53 14.49 6.75
CA PHE A 146 -9.73 13.38 6.25
C PHE A 146 -10.62 12.21 5.84
N ARG A 147 -10.56 11.78 4.57
CA ARG A 147 -11.46 10.74 4.03
C ARG A 147 -11.50 9.46 4.87
N PRO A 148 -10.37 8.86 5.31
CA PRO A 148 -10.39 7.66 6.15
C PRO A 148 -11.15 7.83 7.47
N THR A 149 -11.21 9.04 8.04
CA THR A 149 -12.01 9.27 9.25
C THR A 149 -13.51 9.31 8.97
N ILE A 150 -13.91 9.74 7.78
CA ILE A 150 -15.32 9.69 7.33
C ILE A 150 -15.71 8.26 7.00
N GLU A 151 -14.84 7.50 6.33
CA GLU A 151 -15.05 6.07 6.07
C GLU A 151 -15.19 5.25 7.36
N TYR A 152 -14.42 5.58 8.40
CA TYR A 152 -14.60 4.99 9.73
C TYR A 152 -16.01 5.26 10.30
N LEU A 153 -16.49 6.51 10.23
CA LEU A 153 -17.79 6.90 10.80
C LEU A 153 -18.99 6.38 9.99
N THR A 154 -18.85 6.32 8.68
CA THR A 154 -19.93 5.91 7.75
C THR A 154 -19.87 4.43 7.38
N GLY A 155 -18.75 3.76 7.67
CA GLY A 155 -18.53 2.36 7.40
C GLY A 155 -19.37 1.45 8.28
N GLY A 156 -19.53 0.20 7.84
CA GLY A 156 -20.24 -0.83 8.59
C GLY A 156 -19.60 -1.15 9.95
N PRO A 157 -20.30 -1.90 10.81
CA PRO A 157 -19.80 -2.27 12.14
C PRO A 157 -18.51 -3.11 12.04
N PHE A 158 -17.36 -2.53 12.39
CA PHE A 158 -16.06 -3.18 12.21
C PHE A 158 -15.83 -4.46 13.04
N LEU A 159 -16.61 -4.68 14.11
CA LEU A 159 -16.60 -5.92 14.88
C LEU A 159 -17.55 -7.00 14.33
N ALA A 160 -18.30 -6.72 13.27
CA ALA A 160 -19.15 -7.72 12.65
C ALA A 160 -18.28 -8.84 12.05
N PRO A 161 -18.63 -10.13 12.27
CA PRO A 161 -17.85 -11.26 11.77
C PRO A 161 -17.53 -11.18 10.28
N GLU A 162 -18.46 -10.68 9.45
CA GLU A 162 -18.24 -10.53 8.01
C GLU A 162 -17.28 -9.39 7.66
N VAL A 163 -17.24 -8.29 8.44
CA VAL A 163 -16.24 -7.23 8.25
C VAL A 163 -14.85 -7.73 8.66
N MET A 164 -14.75 -8.43 9.80
CA MET A 164 -13.51 -9.06 10.24
C MET A 164 -13.01 -10.08 9.20
N LYS A 165 -13.89 -10.92 8.66
CA LYS A 165 -13.50 -11.91 7.65
C LYS A 165 -12.99 -11.27 6.36
N ARG A 166 -13.62 -10.19 5.89
CA ARG A 166 -13.13 -9.42 4.72
C ARG A 166 -11.71 -8.92 4.91
N ARG A 167 -11.36 -8.51 6.13
CA ARG A 167 -10.06 -7.94 6.48
C ARG A 167 -9.02 -8.98 6.95
N ALA A 168 -9.20 -10.26 6.65
CA ALA A 168 -8.33 -11.35 7.13
C ALA A 168 -6.87 -11.32 6.61
N GLU A 169 -6.53 -10.47 5.63
CA GLU A 169 -5.13 -10.21 5.22
C GLU A 169 -4.27 -9.61 6.32
N VAL A 170 -4.90 -8.81 7.16
CA VAL A 170 -4.29 -8.20 8.34
C VAL A 170 -4.87 -8.88 9.57
N GLN A 171 -4.43 -8.50 10.77
CA GLN A 171 -5.21 -8.83 11.96
C GLN A 171 -6.30 -7.74 12.14
N PRO A 172 -7.58 -8.00 11.84
CA PRO A 172 -8.63 -6.97 11.90
C PRO A 172 -9.23 -6.75 13.28
N ASP A 173 -8.94 -7.60 14.28
CA ASP A 173 -9.60 -7.60 15.58
C ASP A 173 -8.84 -6.74 16.62
N PRO A 174 -9.30 -5.49 16.87
CA PRO A 174 -8.72 -4.64 17.90
C PRO A 174 -8.89 -5.22 19.32
N VAL A 175 -10.01 -5.90 19.60
CA VAL A 175 -10.27 -6.46 20.95
C VAL A 175 -9.20 -7.49 21.26
N LYS A 176 -8.95 -8.41 20.33
CA LYS A 176 -7.97 -9.47 20.50
C LYS A 176 -6.57 -8.92 20.76
N ALA A 177 -6.12 -7.97 19.95
CA ALA A 177 -4.77 -7.41 20.07
C ALA A 177 -4.59 -6.56 21.35
N ILE A 178 -5.59 -5.76 21.72
CA ILE A 178 -5.55 -4.93 22.93
C ILE A 178 -5.60 -5.81 24.19
N VAL A 179 -6.44 -6.84 24.22
CA VAL A 179 -6.54 -7.76 25.35
C VAL A 179 -5.26 -8.57 25.52
N ASP A 180 -4.66 -9.04 24.43
CA ASP A 180 -3.36 -9.71 24.48
C ASP A 180 -2.27 -8.77 25.03
N PHE A 181 -2.22 -7.51 24.54
CA PHE A 181 -1.30 -6.50 25.05
C PHE A 181 -1.50 -6.24 26.55
N LYS A 182 -2.76 -6.06 27.00
CA LYS A 182 -3.10 -5.92 28.42
C LYS A 182 -2.66 -7.11 29.24
N ASN A 183 -2.89 -8.33 28.77
CA ASN A 183 -2.53 -9.54 29.50
C ASN A 183 -1.01 -9.68 29.67
N GLN A 184 -0.23 -9.29 28.67
CA GLN A 184 1.23 -9.27 28.77
C GLN A 184 1.73 -8.20 29.75
N LEU A 185 1.12 -7.02 29.78
CA LEU A 185 1.42 -5.96 30.76
C LEU A 185 1.02 -6.36 32.19
N ALA A 186 -0.15 -6.99 32.36
CA ALA A 186 -0.66 -7.41 33.66
C ALA A 186 0.24 -8.46 34.35
N LYS A 187 0.92 -9.32 33.58
CA LYS A 187 1.95 -10.24 34.11
C LYS A 187 3.10 -9.52 34.83
N ARG A 188 3.27 -8.22 34.59
CA ARG A 188 4.28 -7.35 35.20
C ARG A 188 3.68 -6.36 36.21
N GLY A 189 2.39 -6.50 36.54
CA GLY A 189 1.68 -5.57 37.41
C GLY A 189 1.52 -4.17 36.81
N ILE A 190 1.43 -4.08 35.47
CA ILE A 190 1.27 -2.82 34.73
C ILE A 190 -0.17 -2.74 34.23
N GLU A 191 -0.84 -1.63 34.53
CA GLU A 191 -2.20 -1.32 34.06
C GLU A 191 -2.18 -0.76 32.62
N LEU A 192 -3.14 -1.16 31.79
CA LEU A 192 -3.34 -0.61 30.46
C LEU A 192 -4.54 0.34 30.44
N VAL A 193 -4.33 1.57 29.99
CA VAL A 193 -5.39 2.53 29.64
C VAL A 193 -5.36 2.79 28.14
N VAL A 194 -6.44 2.47 27.45
CA VAL A 194 -6.61 2.71 26.01
C VAL A 194 -7.27 4.07 25.78
N LEU A 195 -6.72 4.86 24.85
CA LEU A 195 -7.17 6.22 24.54
C LEU A 195 -7.42 6.39 23.04
N PRO A 196 -8.62 6.05 22.52
CA PRO A 196 -8.94 6.25 21.11
C PRO A 196 -9.23 7.72 20.83
N SER A 197 -8.32 8.41 20.12
CA SER A 197 -8.49 9.82 19.73
C SER A 197 -9.60 9.95 18.67
N PRO A 198 -10.70 10.69 18.93
CA PRO A 198 -11.86 10.69 18.05
C PRO A 198 -11.58 11.41 16.74
N ALA A 199 -12.28 11.00 15.68
CA ALA A 199 -12.26 11.74 14.43
C ALA A 199 -12.86 13.14 14.63
N LYS A 200 -12.33 14.15 13.92
CA LYS A 200 -12.86 15.53 13.92
C LYS A 200 -14.36 15.60 13.62
N ALA A 201 -14.82 14.81 12.65
CA ALA A 201 -16.23 14.70 12.29
C ALA A 201 -17.12 14.03 13.36
N SER A 202 -16.54 13.38 14.37
CA SER A 202 -17.29 12.87 15.53
C SER A 202 -17.79 14.02 16.41
N ILE A 203 -17.02 15.11 16.48
CA ILE A 203 -17.27 16.27 17.33
C ILE A 203 -17.86 17.43 16.54
N TYR A 204 -17.44 17.64 15.30
CA TYR A 204 -17.91 18.70 14.39
C TYR A 204 -18.61 18.16 13.12
N PRO A 205 -19.59 17.24 13.22
CA PRO A 205 -20.29 16.72 12.04
C PRO A 205 -21.09 17.80 11.30
N GLU A 206 -21.54 18.85 12.00
CA GLU A 206 -22.26 19.98 11.42
C GLU A 206 -21.41 20.84 10.48
N ARG A 207 -20.09 20.84 10.69
CA ARG A 207 -19.12 21.46 9.77
C ARG A 207 -18.95 20.64 8.50
N PHE A 208 -19.35 19.37 8.50
CA PHE A 208 -19.46 18.55 7.30
C PHE A 208 -20.84 18.69 6.64
N SER A 209 -21.94 18.64 7.42
CA SER A 209 -23.30 18.80 6.92
C SER A 209 -24.25 19.40 7.96
N SER A 210 -25.08 20.39 7.59
CA SER A 210 -26.07 21.02 8.49
C SER A 210 -27.13 20.07 9.03
N ARG A 211 -27.26 18.86 8.47
CA ARG A 211 -28.15 17.82 9.00
C ARG A 211 -27.79 17.41 10.43
N TYR A 212 -26.57 17.69 10.88
CA TYR A 212 -26.04 17.26 12.16
C TYR A 212 -25.98 18.38 13.22
N THR A 213 -26.56 19.55 12.97
CA THR A 213 -26.51 20.70 13.90
C THR A 213 -27.15 20.42 15.27
N THR A 214 -28.08 19.45 15.36
CA THR A 214 -28.82 19.13 16.59
C THR A 214 -28.29 17.91 17.35
N LEU A 215 -27.16 17.32 16.93
CA LEU A 215 -26.59 16.17 17.63
C LEU A 215 -26.08 16.53 19.03
N SER A 216 -26.53 15.76 20.03
CA SER A 216 -26.14 15.89 21.45
C SER A 216 -25.15 14.82 21.92
N VAL A 217 -24.83 13.85 21.07
CA VAL A 217 -23.87 12.76 21.34
C VAL A 217 -22.81 12.71 20.25
N PRO A 218 -21.57 12.28 20.55
CA PRO A 218 -20.53 12.17 19.53
C PRO A 218 -20.96 11.18 18.44
N LEU A 219 -20.79 11.57 17.17
CA LEU A 219 -21.01 10.64 16.07
C LEU A 219 -19.93 9.56 16.11
N GLN A 220 -20.34 8.29 16.04
CA GLN A 220 -19.43 7.18 16.25
C GLN A 220 -19.81 5.96 15.41
N ASN A 221 -18.82 5.15 15.03
CA ASN A 221 -19.06 3.89 14.33
C ASN A 221 -19.94 2.95 15.20
N PRO A 222 -20.92 2.23 14.61
CA PRO A 222 -21.82 1.35 15.35
C PRO A 222 -21.15 0.26 16.20
N SER A 223 -19.91 -0.15 15.86
CA SER A 223 -19.16 -1.14 16.65
C SER A 223 -18.44 -0.58 17.87
N TYR A 224 -18.30 0.74 18.01
CA TYR A 224 -17.53 1.33 19.10
C TYR A 224 -18.11 1.04 20.50
N PRO A 225 -19.43 1.16 20.76
CA PRO A 225 -19.98 0.82 22.08
C PRO A 225 -19.73 -0.65 22.45
N GLU A 226 -19.87 -1.55 21.47
CA GLU A 226 -19.59 -2.98 21.65
C GLU A 226 -18.10 -3.26 21.89
N LEU A 227 -17.21 -2.53 21.22
CA LEU A 227 -15.77 -2.58 21.47
C LEU A 227 -15.46 -2.23 22.93
N VAL A 228 -15.93 -1.07 23.39
CA VAL A 228 -15.70 -0.58 24.76
C VAL A 228 -16.19 -1.63 25.76
N ARG A 229 -17.42 -2.12 25.60
CA ARG A 229 -18.00 -3.16 26.46
C ARG A 229 -17.15 -4.42 26.50
N ARG A 230 -16.66 -4.91 25.35
CA ARG A 230 -15.78 -6.09 25.28
C ARG A 230 -14.45 -5.85 25.99
N LEU A 231 -13.82 -4.70 25.77
CA LEU A 231 -12.55 -4.33 26.41
C LEU A 231 -12.71 -4.25 27.93
N GLU A 232 -13.72 -3.54 28.42
CA GLU A 232 -13.98 -3.39 29.85
C GLU A 232 -14.33 -4.73 30.52
N SER A 233 -15.07 -5.60 29.84
CA SER A 233 -15.35 -6.96 30.34
C SER A 233 -14.10 -7.83 30.52
N GLN A 234 -13.02 -7.50 29.82
CA GLN A 234 -11.70 -8.15 29.94
C GLN A 234 -10.76 -7.39 30.90
N GLY A 235 -11.29 -6.39 31.62
CA GLY A 235 -10.55 -5.55 32.55
C GLY A 235 -9.58 -4.58 31.86
N VAL A 236 -9.81 -4.23 30.60
CA VAL A 236 -9.08 -3.14 29.93
C VAL A 236 -9.78 -1.82 30.26
N ARG A 237 -9.02 -0.80 30.65
CA ARG A 237 -9.58 0.54 30.88
C ARG A 237 -9.62 1.30 29.57
N VAL A 238 -10.79 1.86 29.23
CA VAL A 238 -10.95 2.73 28.06
C VAL A 238 -11.22 4.15 28.55
N PHE A 239 -10.37 5.08 28.15
CA PHE A 239 -10.59 6.51 28.30
C PHE A 239 -11.06 7.05 26.95
N ASP A 240 -12.36 7.29 26.80
CA ASP A 240 -12.95 7.92 25.61
C ASP A 240 -13.04 9.45 25.81
N PRO A 241 -12.24 10.25 25.10
CA PRO A 241 -12.30 11.71 25.22
C PRO A 241 -13.45 12.34 24.42
N ALA A 242 -14.18 11.60 23.58
CA ALA A 242 -15.18 12.19 22.68
C ALA A 242 -16.34 12.90 23.42
N PRO A 243 -16.93 12.35 24.49
CA PRO A 243 -17.98 13.05 25.24
C PRO A 243 -17.48 14.34 25.90
N LEU A 244 -16.25 14.32 26.45
CA LEU A 244 -15.59 15.49 27.04
C LEU A 244 -15.40 16.59 26.00
N LEU A 245 -14.87 16.24 24.83
CA LEU A 245 -14.65 17.19 23.75
C LEU A 245 -15.98 17.76 23.24
N LEU A 246 -17.01 16.93 23.06
CA LEU A 246 -18.32 17.43 22.65
C LEU A 246 -18.91 18.40 23.68
N GLN A 247 -18.76 18.14 24.98
CA GLN A 247 -19.24 19.04 26.04
C GLN A 247 -18.50 20.38 26.07
N ALA A 248 -17.22 20.39 25.72
CA ALA A 248 -16.42 21.62 25.66
C ALA A 248 -16.62 22.41 24.35
N LYS A 249 -17.27 21.81 23.35
CA LYS A 249 -17.58 22.44 22.06
C LYS A 249 -18.40 23.72 22.27
N GLY A 250 -18.03 24.78 21.56
CA GLY A 250 -18.67 26.10 21.66
C GLY A 250 -18.05 27.02 22.69
N LYS A 251 -17.30 26.49 23.68
CA LYS A 251 -16.45 27.30 24.57
C LYS A 251 -15.08 27.59 23.97
N GLN A 252 -14.55 26.60 23.25
CA GLN A 252 -13.28 26.69 22.53
C GLN A 252 -13.33 25.83 21.26
N GLU A 253 -12.46 26.13 20.31
CA GLU A 253 -12.26 25.31 19.13
C GLU A 253 -11.33 24.14 19.49
N LEU A 254 -11.79 22.91 19.28
CA LEU A 254 -11.12 21.70 19.79
C LEU A 254 -10.37 20.93 18.71
N PHE A 255 -10.63 21.25 17.43
CA PHE A 255 -9.94 20.70 16.29
C PHE A 255 -9.54 21.79 15.31
N LEU A 256 -8.39 21.61 14.68
CA LEU A 256 -7.88 22.49 13.64
C LEU A 256 -8.78 22.38 12.38
N LYS A 257 -9.04 23.50 11.71
CA LYS A 257 -10.04 23.54 10.62
C LYS A 257 -9.58 22.75 9.40
N THR A 258 -8.33 22.94 9.03
CA THR A 258 -7.70 22.41 7.81
C THR A 258 -6.64 21.35 8.11
N ASP A 259 -6.69 20.78 9.31
CA ASP A 259 -5.80 19.71 9.76
C ASP A 259 -6.61 18.55 10.38
N THR A 260 -6.07 17.34 10.40
CA THR A 260 -6.70 16.15 10.98
C THR A 260 -6.84 16.24 12.51
N HIS A 261 -5.93 16.94 13.18
CA HIS A 261 -5.70 16.85 14.62
C HIS A 261 -6.52 17.85 15.45
N TRP A 262 -6.54 17.62 16.76
CA TRP A 262 -7.08 18.57 17.74
C TRP A 262 -6.29 19.89 17.77
N THR A 263 -6.88 20.94 18.32
CA THR A 263 -6.14 22.16 18.71
C THR A 263 -5.31 21.94 19.97
N PRO A 264 -4.37 22.84 20.33
CA PRO A 264 -3.67 22.78 21.61
C PRO A 264 -4.63 22.71 22.80
N SER A 265 -5.68 23.54 22.81
CA SER A 265 -6.71 23.52 23.86
C SER A 265 -7.48 22.20 23.92
N GLY A 266 -7.71 21.55 22.77
CA GLY A 266 -8.30 20.20 22.71
C GLY A 266 -7.38 19.15 23.34
N SER A 267 -6.10 19.12 22.94
CA SER A 267 -5.08 18.24 23.51
C SER A 267 -4.90 18.42 25.01
N GLU A 268 -4.81 19.68 25.47
CA GLU A 268 -4.66 20.04 26.88
C GLU A 268 -5.86 19.58 27.72
N LEU A 269 -7.07 19.77 27.21
CA LEU A 269 -8.29 19.30 27.88
C LEU A 269 -8.28 17.77 28.05
N VAL A 270 -7.85 17.04 27.01
CA VAL A 270 -7.69 15.57 27.05
C VAL A 270 -6.61 15.18 28.07
N ALA A 271 -5.45 15.83 28.04
CA ALA A 271 -4.36 15.57 28.99
C ALA A 271 -4.76 15.81 30.45
N GLN A 272 -5.45 16.92 30.72
CA GLN A 272 -5.95 17.26 32.05
C GLN A 272 -6.96 16.20 32.55
N SER A 273 -7.92 15.84 31.70
CA SER A 273 -8.94 14.85 32.06
C SER A 273 -8.35 13.46 32.22
N LEU A 274 -7.38 13.08 31.39
CA LEU A 274 -6.62 11.84 31.53
C LEU A 274 -5.83 11.80 32.84
N ALA A 275 -5.13 12.89 33.19
CA ALA A 275 -4.43 12.99 34.48
C ALA A 275 -5.41 12.79 35.65
N GLY A 276 -6.55 13.47 35.61
CA GLY A 276 -7.62 13.31 36.59
C GLY A 276 -8.16 11.88 36.65
N TYR A 277 -8.34 11.22 35.51
CA TYR A 277 -8.76 9.83 35.41
C TYR A 277 -7.74 8.88 36.06
N LEU A 278 -6.44 9.03 35.76
CA LEU A 278 -5.38 8.20 36.33
C LEU A 278 -5.30 8.34 37.86
N THR A 279 -5.39 9.57 38.37
CA THR A 279 -5.38 9.85 39.82
C THR A 279 -6.65 9.34 40.50
N LYS A 280 -7.84 9.65 39.96
CA LYS A 280 -9.13 9.27 40.56
C LYS A 280 -9.30 7.76 40.66
N ASN A 281 -8.78 7.02 39.70
CA ASN A 281 -8.84 5.56 39.69
C ASN A 281 -7.68 4.89 40.45
N GLY A 282 -6.81 5.66 41.14
CA GLY A 282 -5.74 5.11 41.97
C GLY A 282 -4.69 4.31 41.20
N LEU A 283 -4.50 4.58 39.91
CA LEU A 283 -3.63 3.78 39.04
C LEU A 283 -2.14 4.11 39.22
N LEU A 284 -1.85 5.18 39.95
CA LEU A 284 -0.51 5.71 40.12
C LEU A 284 -0.12 5.73 41.59
N PRO A 285 1.12 5.32 41.93
CA PRO A 285 1.61 5.42 43.31
C PRO A 285 1.73 6.89 43.73
N GLN A 286 1.72 7.14 45.03
CA GLN A 286 2.05 8.45 45.58
C GLN A 286 3.57 8.67 45.44
N VAL A 287 3.96 9.74 44.75
CA VAL A 287 5.36 10.15 44.55
C VAL A 287 5.47 11.65 44.73
N PRO A 288 6.66 12.19 45.08
CA PRO A 288 6.87 13.63 45.17
C PRO A 288 6.47 14.34 43.87
N ALA A 289 5.69 15.41 43.98
CA ALA A 289 5.25 16.19 42.84
C ALA A 289 6.45 16.87 42.16
N THR A 290 6.59 16.66 40.86
CA THR A 290 7.53 17.40 40.01
C THR A 290 6.90 18.72 39.61
N ALA A 291 7.64 19.82 39.77
CA ALA A 291 7.20 21.13 39.34
C ALA A 291 7.46 21.31 37.84
N TYR A 292 6.47 21.86 37.15
CA TYR A 292 6.56 22.25 35.75
C TYR A 292 5.96 23.65 35.58
N THR A 293 6.49 24.41 34.64
CA THR A 293 5.95 25.70 34.21
C THR A 293 5.45 25.58 32.77
N ARG A 294 4.54 26.49 32.39
CA ARG A 294 4.07 26.62 31.01
C ARG A 294 4.48 27.99 30.47
N VAL A 295 5.09 27.99 29.30
CA VAL A 295 5.49 29.22 28.59
C VAL A 295 4.65 29.34 27.33
N ALA A 296 3.89 30.43 27.22
CA ALA A 296 3.07 30.70 26.05
C ALA A 296 3.97 30.90 24.82
N SER A 297 3.58 30.29 23.71
CA SER A 297 4.15 30.52 22.39
C SER A 297 3.04 30.43 21.34
N SER A 298 3.38 30.60 20.06
CA SER A 298 2.39 30.44 18.99
C SER A 298 2.99 29.76 17.78
N ALA A 299 2.14 29.06 17.04
CA ALA A 299 2.45 28.49 15.74
C ALA A 299 1.47 28.99 14.69
N LEU A 300 1.93 29.07 13.44
CA LEU A 300 1.14 29.49 12.28
C LEU A 300 1.35 28.49 11.15
N ASN A 301 0.31 27.75 10.79
CA ASN A 301 0.39 26.71 9.76
C ASN A 301 -0.95 26.55 9.02
N SER A 302 -0.91 26.03 7.80
CA SER A 302 -2.09 25.74 6.98
C SER A 302 -2.73 24.39 7.33
N GLY A 303 -2.02 23.47 8.00
CA GLY A 303 -2.53 22.15 8.36
C GLY A 303 -2.26 21.04 7.34
N ASP A 304 -2.26 19.79 7.80
CA ASP A 304 -1.93 18.62 6.98
C ASP A 304 -2.91 18.39 5.82
N LEU A 305 -4.23 18.54 6.03
CA LEU A 305 -5.24 18.35 4.98
C LEU A 305 -5.18 19.44 3.92
N ALA A 306 -4.87 20.69 4.29
CA ALA A 306 -4.65 21.73 3.29
C ALA A 306 -3.40 21.44 2.44
N ALA A 307 -2.33 20.91 3.05
CA ALA A 307 -1.11 20.56 2.33
C ALA A 307 -1.30 19.41 1.32
N MET A 308 -2.33 18.56 1.51
CA MET A 308 -2.70 17.50 0.58
C MET A 308 -3.49 17.98 -0.65
N LEU A 309 -3.86 19.27 -0.72
CA LEU A 309 -4.56 19.89 -1.85
C LEU A 309 -3.56 20.68 -2.72
N LYS A 310 -3.65 20.60 -4.05
CA LYS A 310 -2.82 21.44 -4.94
C LYS A 310 -3.23 22.91 -4.87
N THR A 311 -4.43 23.22 -4.38
CA THR A 311 -4.90 24.59 -4.07
C THR A 311 -4.57 25.02 -2.63
N SER A 312 -3.53 24.46 -2.00
CA SER A 312 -3.17 24.74 -0.60
C SER A 312 -3.00 26.23 -0.27
N SER A 313 -2.64 27.07 -1.25
CA SER A 313 -2.52 28.53 -1.12
C SER A 313 -3.85 29.26 -0.89
N ASP A 314 -4.97 28.65 -1.26
CA ASP A 314 -6.31 29.24 -1.11
C ASP A 314 -6.84 29.10 0.34
N TYR A 315 -6.17 28.32 1.20
CA TYR A 315 -6.51 28.16 2.61
C TYR A 315 -5.63 29.02 3.51
N ALA A 316 -6.25 29.89 4.30
CA ALA A 316 -5.55 30.76 5.24
C ALA A 316 -4.85 29.95 6.34
N LYS A 317 -3.62 30.34 6.69
CA LYS A 317 -2.90 29.77 7.83
C LYS A 317 -3.66 30.06 9.13
N GLN A 318 -3.83 29.03 9.96
CA GLN A 318 -4.40 29.16 11.30
C GLN A 318 -3.27 29.43 12.30
N ARG A 319 -3.44 30.47 13.14
CA ARG A 319 -2.56 30.71 14.30
C ARG A 319 -3.15 30.00 15.50
N VAL A 320 -2.30 29.28 16.25
CA VAL A 320 -2.67 28.67 17.52
C VAL A 320 -1.72 29.14 18.62
N GLU A 321 -2.26 29.27 19.83
CA GLU A 321 -1.50 29.48 21.05
C GLU A 321 -1.08 28.13 21.62
N LEU A 322 0.17 28.04 22.04
CA LEU A 322 0.81 26.85 22.58
C LEU A 322 1.28 27.12 24.00
N HIS A 323 1.26 26.10 24.85
CA HIS A 323 1.78 26.19 26.20
C HIS A 323 2.95 25.23 26.41
N GLN A 324 4.17 25.68 26.11
CA GLN A 324 5.35 24.83 26.21
C GLN A 324 5.62 24.44 27.66
N VAL A 325 5.70 23.14 27.94
CA VAL A 325 6.00 22.62 29.26
C VAL A 325 7.51 22.63 29.49
N ARG A 326 7.92 23.19 30.63
CA ARG A 326 9.31 23.35 31.03
C ARG A 326 9.51 22.98 32.50
N LEU A 327 10.73 22.63 32.85
CA LEU A 327 11.16 22.58 34.23
C LEU A 327 11.26 24.00 34.81
N PRO A 328 11.27 24.17 36.15
CA PRO A 328 11.31 25.49 36.79
C PRO A 328 12.55 26.31 36.43
N ASP A 329 13.65 25.65 36.07
CA ASP A 329 14.89 26.26 35.59
C ASP A 329 14.82 26.73 34.12
N GLY A 330 13.68 26.55 33.46
CA GLY A 330 13.47 26.91 32.05
C GLY A 330 13.86 25.81 31.05
N THR A 331 14.42 24.69 31.51
CA THR A 331 14.79 23.56 30.65
C THR A 331 13.55 22.98 29.97
N PRO A 332 13.55 22.75 28.64
CA PRO A 332 12.44 22.09 27.96
C PRO A 332 12.11 20.73 28.57
N TRP A 333 10.82 20.41 28.65
CA TRP A 333 10.38 19.08 29.07
C TRP A 333 10.95 18.00 28.13
N SER A 334 11.29 16.84 28.68
CA SER A 334 11.62 15.65 27.89
C SER A 334 11.12 14.37 28.55
N ALA A 335 10.81 13.36 27.73
CA ALA A 335 10.36 12.06 28.21
C ALA A 335 11.42 11.39 29.10
N SER A 336 10.98 10.80 30.21
CA SER A 336 11.86 10.14 31.18
C SER A 336 11.73 8.63 31.13
N ARG A 337 12.79 7.94 30.70
CA ARG A 337 12.81 6.46 30.63
C ARG A 337 12.51 5.77 31.97
N GLY A 338 12.81 6.43 33.09
CA GLY A 338 12.56 5.93 34.44
C GLY A 338 11.19 6.27 35.02
N ALA A 339 10.33 6.99 34.29
CA ALA A 339 8.98 7.31 34.78
C ALA A 339 8.15 6.04 35.01
N ASP A 340 7.12 6.14 35.85
CA ASP A 340 6.15 5.07 36.13
C ASP A 340 4.97 5.06 35.15
N VAL A 341 4.84 6.08 34.30
CA VAL A 341 3.87 6.17 33.20
C VAL A 341 4.59 6.12 31.87
N LEU A 342 4.13 5.24 30.97
CA LEU A 342 4.56 5.20 29.57
C LEU A 342 3.38 5.52 28.64
N VAL A 343 3.52 6.51 27.77
CA VAL A 343 2.55 6.82 26.71
C VAL A 343 3.04 6.27 25.38
N LEU A 344 2.26 5.37 24.79
CA LEU A 344 2.36 4.97 23.39
C LEU A 344 1.37 5.84 22.62
N GLY A 345 1.79 6.53 21.55
CA GLY A 345 0.91 7.44 20.81
C GLY A 345 1.27 7.65 19.35
N ASP A 346 0.31 8.13 18.57
CA ASP A 346 0.51 8.47 17.17
C ASP A 346 0.66 10.00 16.95
N SER A 347 0.33 10.49 15.76
CA SER A 347 0.44 11.91 15.44
C SER A 347 -0.49 12.80 16.28
N TYR A 348 -1.57 12.29 16.88
CA TYR A 348 -2.39 13.05 17.83
C TYR A 348 -1.61 13.42 19.09
N ALA A 349 -0.86 12.48 19.66
CA ALA A 349 0.03 12.79 20.79
C ALA A 349 1.19 13.71 20.40
N ASN A 350 1.65 13.63 19.14
CA ASN A 350 2.91 14.21 18.67
C ASN A 350 2.77 15.59 17.96
N ILE A 351 1.57 15.99 17.55
CA ILE A 351 1.28 17.18 16.72
C ILE A 351 1.93 18.48 17.23
N PHE A 352 1.97 18.70 18.55
CA PHE A 352 2.59 19.89 19.18
C PHE A 352 3.89 19.57 19.94
N ALA A 353 4.41 18.36 19.77
CA ALA A 353 5.68 17.90 20.36
C ALA A 353 6.81 17.92 19.32
N LEU A 354 6.49 17.61 18.06
CA LEU A 354 7.46 17.40 16.99
C LEU A 354 7.50 18.57 16.00
N GLU A 355 8.68 19.17 15.82
CA GLU A 355 8.89 20.32 14.93
C GLU A 355 8.47 20.04 13.48
N GLY A 356 8.72 18.84 12.95
CA GLY A 356 8.34 18.42 11.60
C GLY A 356 6.83 18.39 11.34
N MET A 357 6.00 18.47 12.39
CA MET A 357 4.54 18.65 12.24
C MET A 357 4.17 20.10 11.90
N GLY A 358 5.10 21.04 12.06
CA GLY A 358 4.93 22.46 11.73
C GLY A 358 4.00 23.22 12.67
N TRP A 359 3.61 22.64 13.81
CA TRP A 359 2.72 23.26 14.81
C TRP A 359 3.44 23.61 16.12
N GLY A 360 4.77 23.64 16.11
CA GLY A 360 5.60 23.96 17.28
C GLY A 360 6.05 22.73 18.06
N THR A 361 6.64 22.95 19.23
CA THR A 361 7.25 21.91 20.07
C THR A 361 6.92 22.10 21.55
N GLY A 362 7.06 21.03 22.34
CA GLY A 362 6.96 21.06 23.80
C GLY A 362 5.56 21.30 24.36
N SER A 363 4.52 21.20 23.53
CA SER A 363 3.12 21.43 23.93
C SER A 363 2.22 20.24 23.58
N GLY A 364 2.81 19.07 23.27
CA GLY A 364 2.09 17.85 22.93
C GLY A 364 1.30 17.24 24.08
N LEU A 365 0.55 16.18 23.79
CA LEU A 365 -0.33 15.52 24.76
C LEU A 365 0.46 15.03 25.99
N VAL A 366 1.67 14.49 25.76
CA VAL A 366 2.49 13.88 26.82
C VAL A 366 3.08 14.93 27.75
N GLU A 367 3.52 16.06 27.19
CA GLU A 367 4.01 17.22 27.92
C GLU A 367 2.92 17.75 28.86
N GLN A 368 1.72 17.98 28.32
CA GLN A 368 0.58 18.46 29.12
C GLN A 368 0.16 17.44 30.16
N LEU A 369 0.19 16.14 29.83
CA LEU A 369 -0.10 15.07 30.79
C LEU A 369 0.89 15.10 31.95
N SER A 370 2.18 15.27 31.68
CA SER A 370 3.23 15.39 32.69
C SER A 370 3.04 16.63 33.57
N TYR A 371 2.66 17.77 32.96
CA TYR A 371 2.30 18.99 33.68
C TYR A 371 1.11 18.77 34.63
N HIS A 372 0.02 18.18 34.15
CA HIS A 372 -1.19 17.96 34.95
C HIS A 372 -1.03 16.87 36.02
N LEU A 373 -0.27 15.81 35.75
CA LEU A 373 0.08 14.80 36.74
C LEU A 373 1.10 15.32 37.76
N ARG A 374 1.79 16.42 37.46
CA ARG A 374 2.97 16.90 38.20
C ARG A 374 3.99 15.78 38.39
N ARG A 375 4.27 15.04 37.32
CA ARG A 375 5.07 13.82 37.34
C ARG A 375 5.80 13.61 36.01
N PRO A 376 7.03 13.07 35.99
CA PRO A 376 7.68 12.69 34.74
C PRO A 376 6.86 11.62 34.02
N VAL A 377 6.84 11.67 32.69
CA VAL A 377 6.18 10.69 31.84
C VAL A 377 7.17 10.21 30.79
N ASP A 378 7.14 8.91 30.50
CA ASP A 378 7.89 8.29 29.40
C ASP A 378 7.02 8.24 28.15
N SER A 379 7.64 8.16 26.96
CA SER A 379 6.87 8.01 25.73
C SER A 379 7.58 7.21 24.64
N ILE A 380 6.76 6.61 23.78
CA ILE A 380 7.11 6.11 22.45
C ILE A 380 6.03 6.67 21.52
N LEU A 381 6.38 7.72 20.78
CA LEU A 381 5.48 8.35 19.81
C LEU A 381 5.98 8.01 18.41
N ILE A 382 5.10 7.54 17.53
CA ILE A 382 5.44 7.26 16.13
C ILE A 382 4.27 7.70 15.26
N ASN A 383 4.49 8.63 14.34
CA ASN A 383 3.46 9.04 13.39
C ASN A 383 3.04 7.87 12.49
N ASP A 384 1.74 7.78 12.24
CA ASP A 384 1.09 6.75 11.41
C ASP A 384 1.06 5.33 12.03
N LYS A 385 0.12 4.50 11.57
CA LYS A 385 -0.06 3.08 11.97
C LYS A 385 -0.22 2.88 13.48
N GLY A 386 -1.02 3.75 14.12
CA GLY A 386 -1.28 3.75 15.56
C GLY A 386 -1.83 2.41 16.08
N SER A 387 -2.46 1.60 15.24
CA SER A 387 -2.91 0.24 15.55
C SER A 387 -1.80 -0.72 16.00
N PHE A 388 -0.52 -0.51 15.66
CA PHE A 388 0.55 -1.41 16.11
C PHE A 388 1.97 -0.83 16.22
N SER A 389 2.29 0.31 15.59
CA SER A 389 3.68 0.76 15.40
C SER A 389 4.45 0.95 16.71
N THR A 390 3.87 1.65 17.68
CA THR A 390 4.46 1.93 19.00
C THR A 390 4.56 0.68 19.87
N ARG A 391 3.54 -0.20 19.84
CA ARG A 391 3.60 -1.51 20.50
C ARG A 391 4.71 -2.37 19.91
N GLN A 392 4.84 -2.39 18.58
CA GLN A 392 5.88 -3.14 17.89
C GLN A 392 7.28 -2.60 18.25
N GLN A 393 7.47 -1.29 18.32
CA GLN A 393 8.71 -0.67 18.78
C GLN A 393 9.04 -1.13 20.21
N LEU A 394 8.07 -1.07 21.12
CA LEU A 394 8.22 -1.54 22.49
C LEU A 394 8.63 -3.03 22.54
N GLY A 395 7.95 -3.90 21.78
CA GLY A 395 8.30 -5.31 21.68
C GLY A 395 9.71 -5.55 21.11
N LYS A 396 10.15 -4.75 20.14
CA LYS A 396 11.52 -4.81 19.59
C LYS A 396 12.57 -4.44 20.64
N GLU A 397 12.35 -3.39 21.43
CA GLU A 397 13.25 -3.00 22.54
C GLU A 397 13.36 -4.14 23.57
N LEU A 398 12.21 -4.71 23.99
CA LEU A 398 12.17 -5.82 24.94
C LEU A 398 12.91 -7.06 24.41
N LYS A 399 12.72 -7.40 23.13
CA LYS A 399 13.43 -8.52 22.48
C LYS A 399 14.95 -8.32 22.40
N ARG A 400 15.44 -7.08 22.40
CA ARG A 400 16.88 -6.76 22.46
C ARG A 400 17.45 -6.82 23.87
N GLY A 401 16.62 -7.04 24.88
CA GLY A 401 17.00 -7.00 26.29
C GLY A 401 16.96 -5.58 26.89
N GLU A 402 16.43 -4.60 26.17
CA GLU A 402 16.16 -3.26 26.71
C GLU A 402 14.79 -3.26 27.38
N ASP A 403 14.75 -3.48 28.70
CA ASP A 403 13.49 -3.55 29.43
C ASP A 403 12.84 -2.18 29.65
N ARG A 404 12.21 -1.65 28.59
CA ARG A 404 11.48 -0.38 28.58
C ARG A 404 10.28 -0.34 29.54
N LEU A 405 9.79 -1.52 29.93
CA LEU A 405 8.67 -1.69 30.86
C LEU A 405 9.12 -1.74 32.32
N ALA A 406 10.42 -1.79 32.60
CA ALA A 406 10.94 -1.78 33.96
C ALA A 406 10.46 -0.53 34.73
N GLY A 407 9.94 -0.76 35.94
CA GLY A 407 9.45 0.29 36.84
C GLY A 407 8.11 0.92 36.44
N LYS A 408 7.55 0.60 35.28
CA LYS A 408 6.26 1.14 34.84
C LYS A 408 5.11 0.61 35.71
N LYS A 409 4.08 1.44 35.85
CA LYS A 409 2.82 1.14 36.57
C LYS A 409 1.63 1.28 35.64
N VAL A 410 1.67 2.25 34.75
CA VAL A 410 0.62 2.47 33.74
C VAL A 410 1.24 2.61 32.36
N VAL A 411 0.64 1.93 31.39
CA VAL A 411 0.81 2.21 29.96
C VAL A 411 -0.47 2.85 29.45
N VAL A 412 -0.37 4.06 28.91
CA VAL A 412 -1.43 4.71 28.13
C VAL A 412 -1.18 4.40 26.67
N TYR A 413 -2.18 3.86 25.98
CA TYR A 413 -2.11 3.55 24.55
C TYR A 413 -3.07 4.42 23.77
N GLU A 414 -2.53 5.51 23.23
CA GLU A 414 -3.20 6.46 22.35
C GLU A 414 -3.07 6.04 20.89
N PHE A 415 -4.17 6.16 20.14
CA PHE A 415 -4.21 6.03 18.69
C PHE A 415 -5.48 6.69 18.13
N ALA A 416 -5.45 7.11 16.87
CA ALA A 416 -6.63 7.61 16.18
C ALA A 416 -7.72 6.54 16.04
N ALA A 417 -8.96 6.84 16.45
CA ALA A 417 -10.08 5.88 16.49
C ALA A 417 -10.36 5.20 15.13
N ARG A 418 -10.03 5.84 14.00
CA ARG A 418 -10.14 5.24 12.65
C ARG A 418 -9.36 3.92 12.52
N GLU A 419 -8.27 3.75 13.26
CA GLU A 419 -7.44 2.55 13.27
C GLU A 419 -8.25 1.32 13.71
N LEU A 420 -9.31 1.47 14.49
CA LEU A 420 -10.19 0.37 14.91
C LEU A 420 -10.83 -0.35 13.72
N ALA A 421 -11.18 0.38 12.66
CA ALA A 421 -11.80 -0.18 11.46
C ALA A 421 -10.81 -0.39 10.30
N LEU A 422 -9.73 0.40 10.24
CA LEU A 422 -8.83 0.45 9.08
C LEU A 422 -7.42 -0.09 9.36
N GLY A 423 -6.99 -0.11 10.62
CA GLY A 423 -5.63 -0.47 11.03
C GLY A 423 -5.38 -1.97 11.11
N ASP A 424 -4.10 -2.37 11.04
CA ASP A 424 -3.64 -3.74 11.22
C ASP A 424 -3.29 -3.98 12.70
N TRP A 425 -4.16 -4.69 13.41
CA TRP A 425 -4.03 -4.96 14.84
C TRP A 425 -3.08 -6.11 15.13
N LYS A 426 -1.84 -5.99 14.65
CA LYS A 426 -0.81 -7.03 14.81
C LYS A 426 -0.68 -7.48 16.26
N MET A 427 -0.57 -8.80 16.42
CA MET A 427 -0.16 -9.40 17.69
C MET A 427 1.31 -9.08 17.93
N VAL A 428 1.63 -8.53 19.11
CA VAL A 428 2.99 -8.12 19.45
C VAL A 428 3.42 -8.84 20.71
N ASP A 429 4.52 -9.57 20.62
CA ASP A 429 5.14 -10.26 21.73
C ASP A 429 6.08 -9.33 22.51
N LEU A 430 5.81 -9.18 23.81
CA LEU A 430 6.56 -8.39 24.79
C LEU A 430 7.51 -9.24 25.63
N SER A 431 7.83 -10.46 25.19
CA SER A 431 8.87 -11.26 25.84
C SER A 431 10.20 -10.51 25.85
N VAL A 432 10.85 -10.51 27.02
CA VAL A 432 12.19 -9.94 27.16
C VAL A 432 13.19 -10.97 26.64
N GLY A 433 13.89 -10.59 25.57
CA GLY A 433 14.96 -11.41 25.03
C GLY A 433 16.19 -11.38 25.91
N LYS A 434 17.08 -12.36 25.74
CA LYS A 434 18.44 -12.22 26.27
C LYS A 434 19.11 -11.08 25.50
N ARG A 435 19.71 -10.13 26.22
CA ARG A 435 20.64 -9.17 25.61
C ARG A 435 21.59 -9.98 24.73
N ARG A 436 21.64 -9.65 23.42
CA ARG A 436 22.46 -10.40 22.47
C ARG A 436 23.88 -10.51 23.04
N GLU A 437 24.47 -11.70 22.98
CA GLU A 437 25.87 -11.91 23.36
C GLU A 437 26.71 -10.80 22.74
N ALA A 438 27.57 -10.21 23.57
CA ALA A 438 28.50 -9.17 23.18
C ALA A 438 29.22 -9.56 21.87
N PRO A 439 29.68 -8.57 21.08
CA PRO A 439 30.42 -8.83 19.85
C PRO A 439 31.43 -9.96 20.05
N LYS A 440 31.51 -10.89 19.08
CA LYS A 440 32.29 -12.15 19.17
C LYS A 440 33.78 -11.95 19.52
N THR A 441 34.26 -10.71 19.52
CA THR A 441 35.56 -10.29 20.03
C THR A 441 35.40 -9.06 20.95
N ALA A 442 36.21 -8.99 22.01
CA ALA A 442 36.23 -7.86 22.95
C ALA A 442 36.49 -6.50 22.24
N GLU A 443 37.23 -6.53 21.13
CA GLU A 443 37.59 -5.37 20.32
C GLU A 443 36.37 -4.77 19.59
N ALA A 444 35.48 -5.60 19.04
CA ALA A 444 34.27 -5.12 18.39
C ALA A 444 33.25 -4.58 19.42
N ALA A 445 33.28 -5.10 20.66
CA ALA A 445 32.50 -4.57 21.78
C ALA A 445 33.00 -3.20 22.23
N GLN A 446 34.32 -3.04 22.38
CA GLN A 446 34.94 -1.75 22.67
C GLN A 446 34.70 -0.73 21.55
N ALA A 447 34.71 -1.15 20.28
CA ALA A 447 34.44 -0.24 19.16
C ALA A 447 33.00 0.30 19.16
N VAL A 448 32.00 -0.56 19.44
CA VAL A 448 30.60 -0.12 19.57
C VAL A 448 30.41 0.79 20.79
N GLU A 449 31.06 0.49 21.91
CA GLU A 449 30.97 1.33 23.10
C GLU A 449 31.69 2.68 22.92
N ALA A 450 32.86 2.70 22.27
CA ALA A 450 33.56 3.93 21.88
C ALA A 450 32.73 4.77 20.90
N ALA A 451 31.98 4.13 19.98
CA ALA A 451 31.04 4.82 19.10
C ALA A 451 29.89 5.49 19.86
N LYS A 452 29.46 4.91 21.00
CA LYS A 452 28.46 5.53 21.90
C LYS A 452 28.97 6.75 22.65
N THR A 453 30.28 6.96 22.71
CA THR A 453 30.89 8.11 23.38
C THR A 453 31.50 9.12 22.41
N ALA A 454 31.54 8.83 21.10
CA ALA A 454 32.12 9.70 20.10
C ALA A 454 31.18 10.88 19.74
N PRO A 455 31.54 12.14 20.06
CA PRO A 455 30.65 13.30 19.87
C PRO A 455 30.41 13.64 18.39
N ASP A 456 31.34 13.32 17.50
CA ASP A 456 31.26 13.69 16.08
C ASP A 456 30.64 12.62 15.18
N GLY A 457 30.29 11.45 15.73
CA GLY A 457 29.92 10.26 14.96
C GLY A 457 31.14 9.49 14.42
N LEU A 458 30.95 8.21 14.13
CA LEU A 458 31.97 7.26 13.71
C LEU A 458 31.89 7.01 12.19
N LEU A 459 33.03 7.07 11.49
CA LEU A 459 33.08 6.66 10.08
C LEU A 459 33.05 5.12 9.98
N VAL A 460 32.06 4.60 9.28
CA VAL A 460 31.81 3.17 9.12
C VAL A 460 31.70 2.83 7.64
N GLU A 461 32.41 1.79 7.23
CA GLU A 461 32.31 1.23 5.88
C GLU A 461 31.51 -0.07 5.90
N GLY A 462 30.70 -0.29 4.87
CA GLY A 462 29.91 -1.51 4.77
C GLY A 462 29.26 -1.67 3.39
N VAL A 463 28.69 -2.84 3.15
CA VAL A 463 27.94 -3.14 1.92
C VAL A 463 26.44 -3.12 2.24
N ILE A 464 25.67 -2.40 1.43
CA ILE A 464 24.22 -2.33 1.57
C ILE A 464 23.60 -3.67 1.14
N GLU A 465 23.06 -4.42 2.08
CA GLU A 465 22.30 -5.65 1.81
C GLU A 465 20.85 -5.33 1.45
N GLU A 466 20.25 -4.38 2.15
CA GLU A 466 18.85 -3.99 2.01
C GLU A 466 18.70 -2.49 2.34
N ILE A 467 17.82 -1.79 1.62
CA ILE A 467 17.46 -0.39 1.87
C ILE A 467 15.98 -0.21 1.57
N THR A 468 15.25 0.41 2.50
CA THR A 468 13.84 0.77 2.28
C THR A 468 13.72 2.08 1.51
N ARG A 469 12.59 2.32 0.86
CA ARG A 469 12.32 3.58 0.13
C ARG A 469 11.22 4.38 0.81
N PRO A 470 11.31 5.72 0.84
CA PRO A 470 10.23 6.55 1.35
C PRO A 470 9.04 6.53 0.38
N PRO A 471 7.86 6.99 0.82
CA PRO A 471 6.77 7.35 -0.09
C PRO A 471 7.22 8.39 -1.13
N ARG A 472 6.45 8.51 -2.22
CA ARG A 472 6.69 9.59 -3.20
C ARG A 472 6.38 10.95 -2.55
N PRO A 473 7.17 12.01 -2.82
CA PRO A 473 6.82 13.39 -2.51
C PRO A 473 5.37 13.73 -2.80
N GLY A 474 4.67 14.34 -1.84
CA GLY A 474 3.27 14.74 -2.00
C GLY A 474 2.25 13.60 -2.09
N SER A 475 2.66 12.32 -1.98
CA SER A 475 1.74 11.17 -1.96
C SER A 475 1.17 10.84 -0.58
N THR A 476 1.69 11.46 0.47
CA THR A 476 1.27 11.27 1.87
C THR A 476 1.19 12.61 2.58
N ALA A 477 0.40 12.68 3.65
CA ALA A 477 0.30 13.89 4.49
C ALA A 477 1.63 14.26 5.19
N TYR A 478 2.54 13.30 5.35
CA TYR A 478 3.84 13.51 5.99
C TYR A 478 4.91 13.87 4.97
N LYS A 479 5.56 15.02 5.18
CA LYS A 479 6.62 15.55 4.32
C LYS A 479 7.99 14.95 4.60
N ASP A 480 8.14 14.30 5.75
CA ASP A 480 9.38 13.75 6.26
C ASP A 480 9.22 12.26 6.54
N ALA A 481 10.20 11.47 6.10
CA ALA A 481 10.19 10.02 6.30
C ALA A 481 11.61 9.49 6.54
N VAL A 482 11.75 8.67 7.58
CA VAL A 482 12.97 7.94 7.92
C VAL A 482 12.93 6.57 7.25
N ILE A 483 14.02 6.20 6.57
CA ILE A 483 14.22 4.89 5.96
C ILE A 483 15.29 4.10 6.73
N ALA A 484 15.31 2.79 6.51
CA ALA A 484 16.26 1.86 7.12
C ALA A 484 17.14 1.18 6.08
N MET A 485 18.42 1.00 6.42
CA MET A 485 19.42 0.26 5.65
C MET A 485 20.00 -0.88 6.49
N HIS A 486 20.14 -2.07 5.92
CA HIS A 486 20.92 -3.17 6.49
C HIS A 486 22.31 -3.14 5.87
N LEU A 487 23.33 -2.88 6.68
CA LEU A 487 24.72 -2.98 6.25
C LEU A 487 25.33 -4.31 6.71
N LYS A 488 26.11 -4.94 5.83
CA LYS A 488 26.96 -6.11 6.12
C LYS A 488 28.42 -5.81 5.83
N GLN A 489 29.31 -6.71 6.29
CA GLN A 489 30.76 -6.57 6.17
C GLN A 489 31.25 -5.25 6.79
N VAL A 490 30.63 -4.90 7.92
CA VAL A 490 30.77 -3.57 8.52
C VAL A 490 32.13 -3.45 9.21
N THR A 491 32.88 -2.41 8.85
CA THR A 491 34.19 -2.10 9.42
C THR A 491 34.29 -0.62 9.82
N SER A 492 35.19 -0.33 10.75
CA SER A 492 35.58 1.03 11.15
C SER A 492 37.09 1.08 11.27
N GLY A 493 37.75 2.00 10.55
CA GLY A 493 39.22 2.06 10.50
C GLY A 493 39.86 0.73 10.06
N GLY A 494 39.21 0.00 9.15
CA GLY A 494 39.66 -1.31 8.65
C GLY A 494 39.41 -2.50 9.58
N LYS A 495 38.86 -2.29 10.79
CA LYS A 495 38.56 -3.36 11.76
C LYS A 495 37.08 -3.73 11.78
N PRO A 496 36.68 -4.99 12.05
CA PRO A 496 35.27 -5.36 12.19
C PRO A 496 34.52 -4.53 13.24
N PHE A 497 33.30 -4.12 12.91
CA PHE A 497 32.44 -3.30 13.79
C PHE A 497 31.07 -3.95 13.99
N ALA A 498 30.55 -3.96 15.23
CA ALA A 498 29.20 -4.43 15.57
C ALA A 498 28.81 -5.82 14.99
N GLY A 499 29.69 -6.82 15.13
CA GLY A 499 29.42 -8.16 14.58
C GLY A 499 29.33 -8.19 13.04
N SER A 500 29.91 -7.19 12.38
CA SER A 500 29.94 -6.97 10.93
C SER A 500 28.57 -6.75 10.27
N GLN A 501 27.51 -6.47 11.05
CA GLN A 501 26.19 -6.13 10.53
C GLN A 501 25.47 -5.12 11.42
N ILE A 502 24.88 -4.09 10.83
CA ILE A 502 24.11 -3.07 11.57
C ILE A 502 22.87 -2.64 10.79
N VAL A 503 21.92 -2.01 11.49
CA VAL A 503 20.85 -1.24 10.88
C VAL A 503 21.22 0.24 10.94
N VAL A 504 21.05 0.95 9.83
CA VAL A 504 21.26 2.40 9.74
C VAL A 504 19.96 3.07 9.35
N PHE A 505 19.45 3.96 10.20
CA PHE A 505 18.38 4.89 9.88
C PHE A 505 18.94 6.16 9.23
N SER A 506 18.19 6.72 8.29
CA SER A 506 18.50 7.99 7.64
C SER A 506 17.21 8.64 7.16
N TRP A 507 17.23 9.96 6.95
CA TRP A 507 16.24 10.61 6.11
C TRP A 507 16.18 9.95 4.73
N GLY A 508 15.00 9.48 4.34
CA GLY A 508 14.70 9.11 2.96
C GLY A 508 13.98 10.25 2.25
N MET A 509 13.16 11.00 2.97
CA MET A 509 12.45 12.18 2.46
C MET A 509 12.44 13.26 3.53
N ARG A 510 12.62 14.51 3.13
CA ARG A 510 12.54 15.68 4.00
C ARG A 510 11.87 16.83 3.25
N ASN A 511 10.86 17.47 3.84
CA ASN A 511 10.09 18.53 3.20
C ASN A 511 9.59 18.15 1.78
N ASP A 512 8.99 16.97 1.64
CA ASP A 512 8.55 16.40 0.34
C ASP A 512 9.68 16.32 -0.70
N THR A 513 10.93 16.23 -0.25
CA THR A 513 12.09 16.12 -1.14
C THR A 513 12.89 14.87 -0.80
N HIS A 514 13.19 14.06 -1.82
CA HIS A 514 14.03 12.88 -1.64
C HIS A 514 15.45 13.24 -1.18
N SER A 515 15.94 12.52 -0.18
CA SER A 515 17.30 12.67 0.32
C SER A 515 18.33 11.98 -0.59
N PRO A 516 19.61 12.42 -0.61
CA PRO A 516 20.65 11.82 -1.45
C PRO A 516 20.85 10.31 -1.26
N VAL A 517 20.60 9.79 -0.05
CA VAL A 517 20.68 8.36 0.27
C VAL A 517 19.73 7.49 -0.56
N ASN A 518 18.70 8.07 -1.17
CA ASN A 518 17.81 7.35 -2.07
C ASN A 518 18.53 6.90 -3.36
N ARG A 519 19.70 7.47 -3.67
CA ARG A 519 20.53 7.06 -4.81
C ARG A 519 21.29 5.77 -4.53
N TYR A 520 21.49 5.40 -3.27
CA TYR A 520 22.22 4.19 -2.91
C TYR A 520 21.50 2.93 -3.39
N LYS A 521 22.28 1.94 -3.83
CA LYS A 521 21.79 0.66 -4.36
C LYS A 521 22.26 -0.52 -3.51
N ARG A 522 21.50 -1.61 -3.56
CA ARG A 522 21.92 -2.88 -2.97
C ARG A 522 23.24 -3.35 -3.61
N GLY A 523 24.15 -3.85 -2.79
CA GLY A 523 25.48 -4.30 -3.18
C GLY A 523 26.54 -3.19 -3.23
N GLU A 524 26.13 -1.93 -3.10
CA GLU A 524 27.05 -0.80 -3.06
C GLU A 524 27.83 -0.78 -1.74
N ARG A 525 29.14 -0.56 -1.83
CA ARG A 525 29.99 -0.29 -0.68
C ARG A 525 29.93 1.19 -0.36
N VAL A 526 29.52 1.51 0.86
CA VAL A 526 29.35 2.89 1.32
C VAL A 526 30.25 3.18 2.52
N SER A 527 30.69 4.43 2.62
CA SER A 527 31.38 4.97 3.78
C SER A 527 30.48 6.05 4.39
N LEU A 528 29.98 5.79 5.60
CA LEU A 528 28.95 6.59 6.25
C LEU A 528 29.42 7.05 7.62
N LYS A 529 29.17 8.32 7.95
CA LYS A 529 29.38 8.83 9.31
C LYS A 529 28.14 8.52 10.14
N LEU A 530 28.29 7.66 11.15
CA LEU A 530 27.18 7.09 11.91
C LEU A 530 27.21 7.51 13.37
N ARG A 531 26.03 7.65 13.97
CA ARG A 531 25.85 7.84 15.41
C ARG A 531 24.95 6.75 15.97
N PRO A 532 25.16 6.28 17.21
CA PRO A 532 24.22 5.34 17.80
C PRO A 532 22.82 5.93 17.86
N TRP A 533 21.81 5.15 17.49
CA TRP A 533 20.42 5.60 17.45
C TRP A 533 19.95 6.16 18.79
N SER A 534 20.38 5.54 19.91
CA SER A 534 20.02 5.96 21.26
C SER A 534 20.39 7.42 21.59
N GLN A 535 21.36 8.02 20.90
CA GLN A 535 21.74 9.43 21.11
C GLN A 535 20.80 10.41 20.41
N VAL A 536 20.19 9.98 19.30
CA VAL A 536 19.41 10.86 18.41
C VAL A 536 17.94 10.45 18.29
N GLU A 537 17.55 9.33 18.89
CA GLU A 537 16.19 8.81 18.94
C GLU A 537 15.21 9.85 19.47
N LYS A 538 15.59 10.65 20.47
CA LYS A 538 14.73 11.72 21.00
C LYS A 538 14.37 12.75 19.93
N LYS A 539 15.26 12.99 18.96
CA LYS A 539 15.08 13.97 17.88
C LYS A 539 14.35 13.35 16.68
N TYR A 540 14.66 12.11 16.32
CA TYR A 540 14.21 11.51 15.06
C TYR A 540 13.24 10.34 15.21
N GLY A 541 13.10 9.79 16.42
CA GLY A 541 12.35 8.56 16.67
C GLY A 541 10.85 8.68 16.44
N SER A 542 10.31 9.90 16.50
CA SER A 542 8.88 10.17 16.35
C SER A 542 8.41 10.43 14.93
N TYR A 543 9.31 10.54 13.96
CA TYR A 543 8.96 10.68 12.54
C TYR A 543 8.38 9.38 11.97
N GLN A 544 7.69 9.47 10.82
CA GLN A 544 7.25 8.28 10.10
C GLN A 544 8.48 7.44 9.71
N ARG A 545 8.47 6.14 10.04
CA ARG A 545 9.59 5.23 9.76
C ARG A 545 9.17 4.08 8.84
N ILE A 546 9.96 3.88 7.79
CA ILE A 546 9.88 2.72 6.90
C ILE A 546 11.00 1.78 7.32
N GLU A 547 10.65 0.78 8.13
CA GLU A 547 11.62 -0.16 8.68
C GLU A 547 11.75 -1.44 7.86
N LEU A 548 12.91 -2.09 7.99
CA LEU A 548 13.19 -3.41 7.44
C LEU A 548 12.24 -4.44 8.06
N GLN A 549 11.74 -5.37 7.25
CA GLN A 549 10.76 -6.38 7.70
C GLN A 549 11.42 -7.71 8.11
N ASN A 550 12.75 -7.79 8.06
CA ASN A 550 13.50 -9.01 8.33
C ASN A 550 13.79 -9.20 9.83
N GLU A 551 13.34 -10.32 10.41
CA GLU A 551 13.61 -10.68 11.82
C GLU A 551 15.10 -10.71 12.17
N ALA A 552 15.97 -11.09 11.22
CA ALA A 552 17.42 -11.11 11.45
C ALA A 552 18.00 -9.70 11.72
N THR A 553 17.33 -8.66 11.21
CA THR A 553 17.72 -7.25 11.42
C THR A 553 17.17 -6.67 12.72
N MET A 554 16.12 -7.30 13.30
CA MET A 554 15.48 -6.80 14.52
C MET A 554 16.41 -6.82 15.72
N LEU A 555 17.40 -7.71 15.75
CA LEU A 555 18.35 -7.85 16.85
C LEU A 555 19.68 -7.12 16.61
N LEU A 556 19.85 -6.41 15.49
CA LEU A 556 21.08 -5.69 15.18
C LEU A 556 21.13 -4.34 15.91
N ASP A 557 22.35 -3.88 16.18
CA ASP A 557 22.58 -2.52 16.67
C ASP A 557 22.09 -1.50 15.63
N ILE A 558 21.43 -0.45 16.12
CA ILE A 558 20.85 0.61 15.29
C ILE A 558 21.70 1.86 15.38
N PHE A 559 22.04 2.39 14.21
CA PHE A 559 22.74 3.63 14.04
C PHE A 559 21.90 4.61 13.20
N TRP A 560 22.26 5.86 13.27
CA TRP A 560 21.72 6.97 12.49
C TRP A 560 22.82 7.53 11.59
N LEU A 561 22.48 7.84 10.34
CA LEU A 561 23.35 8.58 9.44
C LEU A 561 23.46 10.03 9.92
N ALA A 562 24.64 10.40 10.45
CA ALA A 562 24.87 11.69 11.08
C ALA A 562 24.53 12.86 10.15
N GLN A 563 23.77 13.82 10.67
CA GLN A 563 23.40 15.05 10.02
C GLN A 563 24.28 16.21 10.54
N PRO A 564 24.48 17.28 9.74
CA PRO A 564 25.22 18.46 10.18
C PRO A 564 24.67 19.05 11.50
N ASP A 565 23.35 19.06 11.66
CA ASP A 565 22.66 19.60 12.83
C ASP A 565 22.60 18.63 14.03
N ASP A 566 23.34 17.53 13.99
CA ASP A 566 23.39 16.57 15.11
C ASP A 566 24.40 17.00 16.20
N ALA A 567 25.28 17.97 15.93
CA ALA A 567 26.18 18.51 16.96
C ALA A 567 25.38 19.12 18.13
N VAL A 568 25.76 18.76 19.36
CA VAL A 568 25.09 19.21 20.59
C VAL A 568 25.23 20.74 20.72
N THR A 569 24.13 21.49 20.71
CA THR A 569 23.95 22.70 21.54
C THR A 569 22.46 23.10 21.62
N PRO A 570 22.03 23.77 22.70
CA PRO A 570 20.64 23.95 23.12
C PRO A 570 19.93 25.10 22.38
N ALA A 571 18.60 25.03 22.37
CA ALA A 571 17.61 26.09 22.18
C ALA A 571 17.76 27.07 20.97
N ALA A 572 16.71 27.05 20.14
CA ALA A 572 16.33 27.92 19.03
C ALA A 572 16.88 29.37 18.96
N PRO A 573 16.97 29.95 17.74
CA PRO A 573 16.77 31.37 17.54
C PRO A 573 15.38 31.71 16.98
N ALA A 574 14.95 32.92 17.34
CA ALA A 574 13.61 33.47 17.31
C ALA A 574 13.05 33.88 15.94
N ALA A 575 11.72 34.02 15.91
CA ALA A 575 10.90 34.55 14.82
C ALA A 575 11.30 35.96 14.36
N LYS A 576 11.16 36.24 13.06
CA LYS A 576 11.14 37.59 12.48
C LYS A 576 9.73 37.96 11.98
N PRO A 577 9.36 39.26 11.97
CA PRO A 577 7.96 39.70 11.89
C PRO A 577 7.45 39.80 10.45
N ALA A 578 6.13 39.69 10.33
CA ALA A 578 5.34 39.75 9.10
C ALA A 578 5.40 41.13 8.42
N VAL A 579 5.43 41.13 7.08
CA VAL A 579 5.21 42.31 6.23
C VAL A 579 3.74 42.36 5.82
N LYS A 580 3.14 43.55 5.96
CA LYS A 580 1.74 43.90 5.68
C LYS A 580 1.34 43.60 4.23
N ALA A 581 0.16 43.02 4.04
CA ALA A 581 -0.53 42.95 2.76
C ALA A 581 -1.55 44.10 2.63
N GLU A 582 -1.59 44.74 1.47
CA GLU A 582 -2.66 45.64 1.02
C GLU A 582 -3.56 44.93 -0.01
N PRO A 583 -4.83 45.34 -0.15
CA PRO A 583 -5.88 44.53 -0.77
C PRO A 583 -6.03 44.82 -2.27
N ALA A 584 -6.23 43.78 -3.08
CA ALA A 584 -6.67 43.91 -4.47
C ALA A 584 -8.11 43.40 -4.63
N ALA A 585 -8.84 44.16 -5.44
CA ALA A 585 -10.28 44.30 -5.48
C ALA A 585 -11.05 43.16 -6.19
N GLN A 586 -12.36 43.23 -5.96
CA GLN A 586 -13.45 42.40 -6.45
C GLN A 586 -13.56 42.36 -7.97
N VAL A 587 -13.89 41.18 -8.53
CA VAL A 587 -14.62 41.06 -9.81
C VAL A 587 -15.67 39.95 -9.67
N GLN A 588 -16.92 40.29 -9.99
CA GLN A 588 -18.10 39.43 -9.98
C GLN A 588 -18.19 38.51 -11.22
N PRO A 589 -19.00 37.42 -11.16
CA PRO A 589 -18.96 36.32 -12.12
C PRO A 589 -19.96 36.47 -13.26
N SER A 590 -19.63 35.90 -14.42
CA SER A 590 -20.58 35.63 -15.51
C SER A 590 -20.88 34.12 -15.59
N THR A 591 -22.17 33.84 -15.52
CA THR A 591 -22.88 32.57 -15.71
C THR A 591 -22.67 31.94 -17.08
N GLU A 592 -22.60 30.60 -17.17
CA GLU A 592 -23.54 29.78 -17.96
C GLU A 592 -23.19 28.27 -18.01
N ALA A 593 -24.26 27.48 -17.93
CA ALA A 593 -24.53 26.19 -18.59
C ALA A 593 -24.00 24.86 -17.98
N ASP A 594 -24.97 24.22 -17.32
CA ASP A 594 -25.16 22.80 -17.03
C ASP A 594 -25.19 21.86 -18.27
N GLN A 595 -24.71 20.62 -18.04
CA GLN A 595 -25.28 19.30 -18.49
C GLN A 595 -25.31 18.99 -20.01
N LYS A 596 -25.12 17.78 -20.55
CA LYS A 596 -25.13 16.35 -20.14
C LYS A 596 -24.75 15.52 -21.39
N ALA A 597 -24.25 14.29 -21.26
CA ALA A 597 -24.85 13.07 -21.85
C ALA A 597 -23.92 11.83 -21.86
N GLN A 598 -24.59 10.69 -21.70
CA GLN A 598 -24.14 9.29 -21.57
C GLN A 598 -24.14 8.55 -22.94
N PRO A 599 -23.79 7.24 -23.03
CA PRO A 599 -23.01 6.65 -24.11
C PRO A 599 -23.84 6.08 -25.28
N ALA A 600 -23.22 5.98 -26.46
CA ALA A 600 -23.78 5.35 -27.65
C ALA A 600 -23.06 4.04 -28.02
N THR A 601 -23.85 3.02 -28.35
CA THR A 601 -23.50 1.69 -28.89
C THR A 601 -22.91 1.74 -30.31
N LEU A 602 -21.93 0.87 -30.61
CA LEU A 602 -21.31 0.71 -31.94
C LEU A 602 -21.78 -0.59 -32.66
N PRO A 603 -21.90 -0.59 -34.01
CA PRO A 603 -22.40 -1.73 -34.79
C PRO A 603 -21.31 -2.79 -35.09
N ALA A 604 -21.73 -4.04 -35.25
CA ALA A 604 -20.88 -5.21 -35.49
C ALA A 604 -20.41 -5.32 -36.96
N ALA A 605 -19.10 -5.38 -37.18
CA ALA A 605 -18.51 -5.84 -38.44
C ALA A 605 -18.39 -7.38 -38.41
N VAL A 606 -19.10 -8.05 -39.32
CA VAL A 606 -19.03 -9.51 -39.49
C VAL A 606 -18.03 -9.82 -40.60
N GLY A 607 -17.00 -10.64 -40.32
CA GLY A 607 -16.22 -11.31 -41.37
C GLY A 607 -14.69 -11.40 -41.23
N ALA A 608 -14.06 -10.81 -40.21
CA ALA A 608 -12.60 -10.90 -40.04
C ALA A 608 -12.17 -12.10 -39.16
N ASP A 609 -11.03 -12.72 -39.50
CA ASP A 609 -10.48 -13.89 -38.80
C ASP A 609 -10.11 -13.54 -37.34
N VAL A 610 -10.54 -14.39 -36.40
CA VAL A 610 -10.22 -14.28 -34.97
C VAL A 610 -8.72 -14.19 -34.72
N LYS A 611 -7.90 -14.86 -35.53
CA LYS A 611 -6.42 -14.81 -35.44
C LYS A 611 -5.83 -13.46 -35.83
N VAL A 612 -6.61 -12.60 -36.48
CA VAL A 612 -6.21 -11.24 -36.85
C VAL A 612 -6.82 -10.23 -35.89
N LEU A 613 -8.12 -10.35 -35.62
CA LEU A 613 -8.85 -9.39 -34.77
C LEU A 613 -8.35 -9.39 -33.32
N PHE A 614 -8.08 -10.56 -32.75
CA PHE A 614 -7.71 -10.66 -31.34
C PHE A 614 -6.32 -10.05 -31.05
N PRO A 615 -5.23 -10.43 -31.74
CA PRO A 615 -3.92 -9.81 -31.50
C PRO A 615 -3.93 -8.31 -31.79
N LYS A 616 -4.66 -7.88 -32.84
CA LYS A 616 -4.80 -6.45 -33.16
C LYS A 616 -5.43 -5.69 -31.99
N ARG A 617 -6.54 -6.19 -31.43
CA ARG A 617 -7.21 -5.53 -30.30
C ARG A 617 -6.33 -5.51 -29.05
N VAL A 618 -5.61 -6.60 -28.76
CA VAL A 618 -4.66 -6.64 -27.64
C VAL A 618 -3.53 -5.62 -27.84
N ALA A 619 -3.00 -5.48 -29.05
CA ALA A 619 -1.97 -4.48 -29.36
C ALA A 619 -2.50 -3.04 -29.22
N GLU A 620 -3.71 -2.76 -29.71
CA GLU A 620 -4.37 -1.45 -29.54
C GLU A 620 -4.52 -1.08 -28.07
N ILE A 621 -5.02 -2.00 -27.24
CA ILE A 621 -5.24 -1.76 -25.81
C ILE A 621 -3.92 -1.49 -25.08
N ASN A 622 -2.83 -2.17 -25.47
CA ASN A 622 -1.52 -1.97 -24.85
C ASN A 622 -0.78 -0.73 -25.38
N ALA A 623 -1.14 -0.23 -26.56
CA ALA A 623 -0.65 1.04 -27.07
C ALA A 623 -1.40 2.25 -26.47
N ASP A 624 -2.58 2.02 -25.90
CA ASP A 624 -3.41 3.04 -25.26
C ASP A 624 -2.80 3.52 -23.94
N LYS A 625 -2.80 4.85 -23.72
CA LYS A 625 -2.24 5.53 -22.55
C LYS A 625 -3.24 5.66 -21.38
N GLU A 626 -4.45 5.13 -21.50
CA GLU A 626 -5.44 5.15 -20.41
C GLU A 626 -4.97 4.38 -19.15
N GLU A 627 -5.01 5.02 -17.99
CA GLU A 627 -4.50 4.50 -16.70
C GLU A 627 -5.45 3.54 -15.94
N GLY A 628 -6.42 2.92 -16.63
CA GLY A 628 -7.44 2.05 -16.01
C GLY A 628 -6.97 0.62 -15.72
N ARG A 629 -7.34 0.07 -14.54
CA ARG A 629 -7.08 -1.35 -14.17
C ARG A 629 -7.88 -2.37 -14.98
N ALA A 630 -9.04 -1.96 -15.49
CA ALA A 630 -9.97 -2.78 -16.25
C ALA A 630 -10.14 -2.23 -17.66
N VAL A 631 -10.34 -3.13 -18.62
CA VAL A 631 -10.63 -2.82 -20.02
C VAL A 631 -12.02 -3.33 -20.35
N PRO A 632 -12.94 -2.45 -20.81
CA PRO A 632 -14.29 -2.87 -21.17
C PRO A 632 -14.27 -3.74 -22.43
N GLY A 633 -14.97 -4.86 -22.36
CA GLY A 633 -15.32 -5.72 -23.49
C GLY A 633 -16.77 -5.55 -23.91
N VAL A 634 -17.31 -6.55 -24.62
CA VAL A 634 -18.73 -6.58 -25.02
C VAL A 634 -19.60 -7.20 -23.93
N ASP A 635 -20.90 -6.91 -23.97
CA ASP A 635 -21.91 -7.47 -23.06
C ASP A 635 -21.60 -7.26 -21.56
N GLY A 636 -20.92 -6.16 -21.21
CA GLY A 636 -20.58 -5.84 -19.83
C GLY A 636 -19.43 -6.65 -19.23
N TRP A 637 -18.70 -7.42 -20.05
CA TRP A 637 -17.46 -8.08 -19.64
C TRP A 637 -16.34 -7.08 -19.41
N LEU A 638 -15.54 -7.30 -18.38
CA LEU A 638 -14.35 -6.49 -18.07
C LEU A 638 -13.11 -7.37 -18.10
N PHE A 639 -11.99 -6.88 -18.60
CA PHE A 639 -10.72 -7.62 -18.67
C PHE A 639 -9.62 -6.90 -17.91
N SER A 640 -8.69 -7.66 -17.32
CA SER A 640 -7.54 -7.08 -16.61
C SER A 640 -6.53 -6.49 -17.59
N ARG A 641 -6.12 -5.23 -17.41
CA ARG A 641 -5.07 -4.62 -18.24
C ARG A 641 -3.73 -5.35 -18.10
N GLN A 642 -3.41 -5.85 -16.90
CA GLN A 642 -2.19 -6.65 -16.67
C GLN A 642 -2.20 -7.96 -17.44
N GLU A 643 -3.35 -8.64 -17.51
CA GLU A 643 -3.49 -9.87 -18.29
C GLU A 643 -3.33 -9.60 -19.79
N LEU A 644 -3.91 -8.50 -20.30
CA LEU A 644 -3.76 -8.11 -21.70
C LEU A 644 -2.31 -7.67 -22.02
N SER A 645 -1.62 -7.04 -21.07
CA SER A 645 -0.20 -6.73 -21.19
C SER A 645 0.64 -8.01 -21.28
N HIS A 646 0.37 -8.99 -20.41
CA HIS A 646 1.03 -10.29 -20.46
C HIS A 646 0.89 -10.96 -21.83
N ILE A 647 -0.32 -10.99 -22.39
CA ILE A 647 -0.58 -11.57 -23.72
C ILE A 647 0.26 -10.90 -24.82
N SER A 648 0.52 -9.59 -24.70
CA SER A 648 1.27 -8.83 -25.72
C SER A 648 2.78 -9.06 -25.71
N LYS A 649 3.34 -9.62 -24.62
CA LYS A 649 4.79 -9.66 -24.40
C LYS A 649 5.53 -10.78 -25.12
N GLY A 650 4.82 -11.75 -25.70
CA GLY A 650 5.46 -12.89 -26.39
C GLY A 650 6.14 -13.86 -25.42
N GLU A 651 7.24 -14.48 -25.84
CA GLU A 651 7.98 -15.48 -25.05
C GLU A 651 8.48 -14.90 -23.71
N PHE A 652 8.26 -15.63 -22.61
CA PHE A 652 8.44 -15.13 -21.25
C PHE A 652 9.36 -15.98 -20.37
N TRP A 653 10.14 -16.87 -20.97
CA TRP A 653 11.08 -17.76 -20.28
C TRP A 653 12.49 -17.64 -20.88
N GLY A 654 13.49 -18.21 -20.19
CA GLY A 654 14.88 -18.17 -20.65
C GLY A 654 15.38 -16.74 -20.86
N ASP A 655 16.09 -16.50 -21.97
CA ASP A 655 16.64 -15.17 -22.28
C ASP A 655 15.55 -14.13 -22.55
N ALA A 656 14.41 -14.54 -23.13
CA ALA A 656 13.29 -13.63 -23.42
C ALA A 656 12.68 -13.06 -22.13
N ALA A 657 12.72 -13.80 -21.02
CA ALA A 657 12.24 -13.33 -19.72
C ALA A 657 12.98 -12.07 -19.25
N GLN A 658 14.20 -11.81 -19.73
CA GLN A 658 14.99 -10.64 -19.32
C GLN A 658 14.37 -9.31 -19.75
N THR A 659 13.57 -9.31 -20.82
CA THR A 659 12.92 -8.11 -21.34
C THR A 659 11.40 -8.12 -21.11
N THR A 660 10.78 -9.29 -21.00
CA THR A 660 9.33 -9.41 -20.86
C THR A 660 8.84 -9.41 -19.41
N SER A 661 9.68 -9.81 -18.45
CA SER A 661 9.33 -9.83 -17.03
C SER A 661 9.46 -8.45 -16.36
N LEU A 662 8.47 -8.08 -15.54
CA LEU A 662 8.51 -6.90 -14.67
C LEU A 662 9.38 -7.10 -13.42
N ALA A 663 9.91 -8.31 -13.19
CA ALA A 663 10.70 -8.57 -12.00
C ALA A 663 11.99 -7.73 -12.01
N GLY A 664 12.22 -7.00 -10.90
CA GLY A 664 13.35 -6.07 -10.78
C GLY A 664 14.72 -6.76 -10.74
N LYS A 665 14.80 -8.06 -10.43
CA LYS A 665 16.06 -8.81 -10.38
C LYS A 665 16.17 -9.83 -11.53
N PRO A 666 17.25 -9.81 -12.34
CA PRO A 666 17.42 -10.70 -13.49
C PRO A 666 17.28 -12.21 -13.18
N ASP A 667 17.78 -12.65 -12.03
CA ASP A 667 17.75 -14.04 -11.55
C ASP A 667 16.35 -14.51 -11.11
N SER A 668 15.40 -13.59 -11.03
CA SER A 668 14.00 -13.85 -10.68
C SER A 668 13.05 -13.60 -11.84
N ARG A 669 13.54 -13.37 -13.06
CA ARG A 669 12.68 -13.08 -14.20
C ARG A 669 12.11 -14.34 -14.86
N ASP A 670 12.87 -15.43 -14.83
CA ASP A 670 12.53 -16.66 -15.57
C ASP A 670 11.62 -17.60 -14.76
N PRO A 671 10.34 -17.76 -15.13
CA PRO A 671 9.43 -18.70 -14.49
C PRO A 671 9.83 -20.16 -14.69
N LEU A 672 10.44 -20.52 -15.83
CA LEU A 672 10.83 -21.89 -16.12
C LEU A 672 11.86 -22.37 -15.10
N ALA A 673 12.92 -21.58 -14.89
CA ALA A 673 13.97 -21.89 -13.93
C ALA A 673 13.44 -22.10 -12.50
N ALA A 674 12.47 -21.32 -12.06
CA ALA A 674 11.89 -21.44 -10.72
C ALA A 674 10.96 -22.65 -10.57
N ILE A 675 10.19 -22.98 -11.60
CA ILE A 675 9.32 -24.16 -11.61
C ILE A 675 10.16 -25.44 -11.59
N LEU A 676 11.23 -25.50 -12.40
CA LEU A 676 12.13 -26.65 -12.43
C LEU A 676 12.90 -26.83 -11.12
N ASP A 677 13.34 -25.73 -10.50
CA ASP A 677 13.96 -25.76 -9.18
C ASP A 677 13.00 -26.34 -8.11
N PHE A 678 11.74 -25.89 -8.11
CA PHE A 678 10.75 -26.41 -7.19
C PHE A 678 10.43 -27.88 -7.45
N LYS A 679 10.29 -28.29 -8.72
CA LYS A 679 10.12 -29.69 -9.11
C LYS A 679 11.27 -30.56 -8.60
N GLN A 680 12.52 -30.13 -8.79
CA GLN A 680 13.69 -30.87 -8.33
C GLN A 680 13.73 -31.02 -6.80
N GLN A 681 13.28 -29.99 -6.07
CA GLN A 681 13.14 -30.09 -4.61
C GLN A 681 12.09 -31.14 -4.21
N LEU A 682 10.93 -31.12 -4.84
CA LEU A 682 9.84 -32.07 -4.55
C LEU A 682 10.22 -33.50 -4.92
N ASP A 683 10.90 -33.71 -6.05
CA ASP A 683 11.38 -35.04 -6.47
C ASP A 683 12.33 -35.66 -5.45
N ARG A 684 13.24 -34.85 -4.88
CA ARG A 684 14.14 -35.31 -3.80
C ARG A 684 13.40 -35.72 -2.53
N ALA A 685 12.21 -35.17 -2.30
CA ALA A 685 11.34 -35.52 -1.18
C ALA A 685 10.32 -36.62 -1.53
N GLY A 686 10.32 -37.14 -2.77
CA GLY A 686 9.32 -38.10 -3.23
C GLY A 686 7.90 -37.51 -3.31
N ILE A 687 7.79 -36.20 -3.58
CA ILE A 687 6.54 -35.45 -3.69
C ILE A 687 6.31 -35.11 -5.17
N GLU A 688 5.12 -35.41 -5.67
CA GLU A 688 4.72 -35.09 -7.04
C GLU A 688 4.32 -33.61 -7.17
N LEU A 689 4.45 -33.04 -8.37
CA LEU A 689 4.04 -31.67 -8.68
C LEU A 689 3.08 -31.64 -9.87
N ILE A 690 1.91 -31.03 -9.69
CA ILE A 690 1.02 -30.62 -10.77
C ILE A 690 0.97 -29.09 -10.80
N VAL A 691 1.37 -28.50 -11.92
CA VAL A 691 1.24 -27.06 -12.18
C VAL A 691 -0.11 -26.77 -12.83
N VAL A 692 -0.84 -25.80 -12.29
CA VAL A 692 -2.20 -25.42 -12.73
C VAL A 692 -2.20 -23.93 -13.09
N PRO A 693 -1.74 -23.59 -14.31
CA PRO A 693 -1.74 -22.21 -14.77
C PRO A 693 -3.15 -21.79 -15.18
N VAL A 694 -3.76 -20.91 -14.40
CA VAL A 694 -5.08 -20.35 -14.69
C VAL A 694 -4.97 -19.44 -15.90
N PRO A 695 -5.70 -19.74 -17.00
CA PRO A 695 -5.50 -19.06 -18.26
C PRO A 695 -5.96 -17.61 -18.17
N ALA A 696 -5.46 -16.78 -19.08
CA ALA A 696 -6.01 -15.46 -19.25
C ALA A 696 -7.49 -15.55 -19.65
N LYS A 697 -8.36 -14.79 -18.97
CA LYS A 697 -9.77 -14.66 -19.32
C LYS A 697 -9.95 -14.28 -20.79
N ALA A 698 -9.08 -13.42 -21.34
CA ALA A 698 -9.08 -13.03 -22.74
C ALA A 698 -8.78 -14.17 -23.73
N HIS A 699 -7.97 -15.17 -23.35
CA HIS A 699 -7.73 -16.36 -24.20
C HIS A 699 -8.92 -17.32 -24.22
N VAL A 700 -9.73 -17.32 -23.15
CA VAL A 700 -10.93 -18.15 -23.07
C VAL A 700 -12.13 -17.43 -23.67
N TYR A 701 -12.22 -16.09 -23.56
CA TYR A 701 -13.33 -15.25 -24.01
C TYR A 701 -12.92 -14.14 -25.00
N PRO A 702 -12.27 -14.46 -26.14
CA PRO A 702 -11.90 -13.44 -27.13
C PRO A 702 -13.12 -12.81 -27.80
N ASP A 703 -14.23 -13.55 -27.93
CA ASP A 703 -15.55 -13.05 -28.37
C ASP A 703 -16.17 -12.04 -27.41
N LYS A 704 -15.72 -12.01 -26.15
CA LYS A 704 -16.15 -11.01 -25.17
C LYS A 704 -15.19 -9.83 -25.05
N LEU A 705 -13.97 -9.95 -25.58
CA LEU A 705 -13.00 -8.85 -25.66
C LEU A 705 -13.18 -8.00 -26.92
N VAL A 706 -13.47 -8.62 -28.07
CA VAL A 706 -13.53 -7.95 -29.37
C VAL A 706 -14.88 -8.12 -30.04
N ALA A 707 -15.55 -7.00 -30.34
CA ALA A 707 -16.76 -7.00 -31.15
C ALA A 707 -16.46 -7.55 -32.56
N GLY A 708 -17.31 -8.46 -33.05
CA GLY A 708 -17.16 -9.09 -34.38
C GLY A 708 -16.54 -10.49 -34.37
N ILE A 709 -15.98 -10.96 -33.24
CA ILE A 709 -15.61 -12.38 -33.07
C ILE A 709 -16.87 -13.14 -32.61
N SER A 710 -17.31 -14.11 -33.40
CA SER A 710 -18.47 -14.95 -33.06
C SER A 710 -18.12 -16.10 -32.12
N ALA A 711 -19.09 -16.54 -31.32
CA ALA A 711 -18.92 -17.74 -30.48
C ALA A 711 -18.56 -18.99 -31.30
N ALA A 712 -19.04 -19.11 -32.54
CA ALA A 712 -18.69 -20.21 -33.44
C ALA A 712 -17.20 -20.20 -33.83
N GLN A 713 -16.61 -19.03 -34.07
CA GLN A 713 -15.18 -18.90 -34.34
C GLN A 713 -14.34 -19.29 -33.13
N VAL A 714 -14.76 -18.96 -31.90
CA VAL A 714 -14.06 -19.39 -30.68
C VAL A 714 -14.23 -20.89 -30.44
N ASN A 715 -15.44 -21.42 -30.63
CA ASN A 715 -15.77 -22.82 -30.43
C ASN A 715 -15.21 -23.75 -31.52
N SER A 716 -14.59 -23.21 -32.57
CA SER A 716 -13.87 -23.97 -33.61
C SER A 716 -12.67 -24.75 -33.05
N GLY A 717 -12.22 -24.43 -31.82
CA GLY A 717 -11.10 -25.10 -31.16
C GLY A 717 -9.74 -24.48 -31.49
N ASN A 718 -9.70 -23.41 -32.28
CA ASN A 718 -8.50 -22.61 -32.50
C ASN A 718 -8.04 -21.95 -31.20
N ARG A 719 -6.78 -22.19 -30.82
CA ARG A 719 -6.15 -21.55 -29.66
C ARG A 719 -5.42 -20.28 -30.06
N LEU A 720 -5.50 -19.27 -29.20
CA LEU A 720 -4.88 -17.96 -29.39
C LEU A 720 -3.65 -17.74 -28.49
N ASP A 721 -3.29 -18.74 -27.68
CA ASP A 721 -2.21 -18.69 -26.69
C ASP A 721 -1.02 -19.58 -27.08
N THR A 722 -0.54 -19.46 -28.32
CA THR A 722 0.57 -20.27 -28.86
C THR A 722 1.81 -20.29 -27.97
N VAL A 723 2.18 -19.14 -27.41
CA VAL A 723 3.32 -19.01 -26.49
C VAL A 723 3.12 -19.85 -25.22
N HIS A 724 1.89 -19.90 -24.68
CA HIS A 724 1.59 -20.71 -23.51
C HIS A 724 1.63 -22.21 -23.84
N GLN A 725 1.16 -22.61 -25.02
CA GLN A 725 1.25 -24.00 -25.48
C GLN A 725 2.71 -24.46 -25.57
N GLN A 726 3.60 -23.62 -26.10
CA GLN A 726 5.03 -23.91 -26.14
C GLN A 726 5.61 -24.03 -24.72
N PHE A 727 5.26 -23.11 -23.81
CA PHE A 727 5.71 -23.16 -22.43
C PHE A 727 5.26 -24.44 -21.70
N LEU A 728 3.99 -24.83 -21.83
CA LEU A 728 3.47 -26.07 -21.27
C LEU A 728 4.15 -27.31 -21.87
N GLN A 729 4.42 -27.32 -23.18
CA GLN A 729 5.17 -28.42 -23.81
C GLN A 729 6.59 -28.54 -23.24
N MET A 730 7.27 -27.43 -22.95
CA MET A 730 8.58 -27.47 -22.29
C MET A 730 8.50 -28.00 -20.86
N LEU A 731 7.49 -27.57 -20.08
CA LEU A 731 7.26 -28.12 -18.74
C LEU A 731 7.08 -29.65 -18.80
N GLY A 732 6.26 -30.13 -19.74
CA GLY A 732 6.05 -31.56 -19.97
C GLY A 732 7.33 -32.30 -20.36
N LYS A 733 8.13 -31.73 -21.28
CA LYS A 733 9.44 -32.30 -21.66
C LYS A 733 10.42 -32.34 -20.49
N ALA A 734 10.32 -31.40 -19.55
CA ALA A 734 11.12 -31.36 -18.33
C ALA A 734 10.54 -32.21 -17.19
N GLY A 735 9.51 -33.02 -17.45
CA GLY A 735 8.92 -33.92 -16.47
C GLY A 735 8.02 -33.24 -15.43
N VAL A 736 7.61 -31.99 -15.65
CA VAL A 736 6.63 -31.29 -14.81
C VAL A 736 5.23 -31.63 -15.31
N GLU A 737 4.42 -32.28 -14.48
CA GLU A 737 3.01 -32.49 -14.81
C GLU A 737 2.25 -31.15 -14.72
N TYR A 738 1.35 -30.92 -15.67
CA TYR A 738 0.50 -29.74 -15.68
C TYR A 738 -0.94 -30.07 -16.10
N LEU A 739 -1.85 -29.13 -15.83
CA LEU A 739 -3.21 -29.13 -16.35
C LEU A 739 -3.38 -28.00 -17.36
N ASP A 740 -3.63 -28.35 -18.63
CA ASP A 740 -3.86 -27.37 -19.71
C ASP A 740 -5.27 -26.77 -19.61
N LEU A 741 -5.40 -25.77 -18.75
CA LEU A 741 -6.68 -25.16 -18.43
C LEU A 741 -7.29 -24.36 -19.59
N THR A 742 -6.49 -23.74 -20.47
CA THR A 742 -7.05 -23.06 -21.65
C THR A 742 -7.82 -24.05 -22.51
N ARG A 743 -7.21 -25.22 -22.81
CA ARG A 743 -7.88 -26.25 -23.62
C ARG A 743 -9.14 -26.78 -22.92
N LEU A 744 -9.03 -27.10 -21.63
CA LEU A 744 -10.14 -27.58 -20.83
C LEU A 744 -11.34 -26.61 -20.85
N PHE A 745 -11.07 -25.31 -20.72
CA PHE A 745 -12.12 -24.29 -20.71
C PHE A 745 -12.74 -24.07 -22.10
N LEU A 746 -11.93 -24.04 -23.16
CA LEU A 746 -12.46 -23.93 -24.53
C LEU A 746 -13.34 -25.12 -24.91
N ASP A 747 -12.99 -26.34 -24.49
CA ASP A 747 -13.83 -27.51 -24.72
C ASP A 747 -15.11 -27.46 -23.87
N ALA A 748 -15.03 -27.05 -22.61
CA ALA A 748 -16.20 -26.90 -21.76
C ALA A 748 -17.18 -25.82 -22.26
N ARG A 749 -16.69 -24.74 -22.89
CA ARG A 749 -17.52 -23.70 -23.52
C ARG A 749 -18.44 -24.22 -24.62
N LYS A 750 -18.10 -25.34 -25.28
CA LYS A 750 -18.94 -25.94 -26.33
C LYS A 750 -20.23 -26.56 -25.78
N GLY A 751 -20.21 -27.00 -24.51
CA GLY A 751 -21.32 -27.72 -23.89
C GLY A 751 -21.91 -27.08 -22.63
N THR A 752 -21.29 -26.04 -22.09
CA THR A 752 -21.73 -25.38 -20.85
C THR A 752 -22.35 -24.01 -21.14
N SER A 753 -23.57 -23.78 -20.68
CA SER A 753 -24.24 -22.47 -20.79
C SER A 753 -23.75 -21.45 -19.76
N ALA A 754 -23.22 -21.90 -18.63
CA ALA A 754 -22.65 -21.02 -17.60
C ALA A 754 -21.24 -20.52 -17.98
N PRO A 755 -20.94 -19.23 -17.79
CA PRO A 755 -19.58 -18.70 -17.94
C PRO A 755 -18.59 -19.41 -17.02
N LEU A 756 -17.36 -19.64 -17.50
CA LEU A 756 -16.23 -20.24 -16.79
C LEU A 756 -15.37 -19.21 -16.06
N PHE A 757 -15.57 -17.93 -16.37
CA PHE A 757 -15.05 -16.78 -15.63
C PHE A 757 -16.20 -15.89 -15.20
N LEU A 758 -15.99 -15.18 -14.11
CA LEU A 758 -16.85 -14.07 -13.70
C LEU A 758 -16.72 -12.92 -14.71
N GLN A 759 -17.83 -12.27 -15.04
CA GLN A 759 -17.85 -11.28 -16.13
C GLN A 759 -17.05 -10.03 -15.75
N LYS A 760 -17.18 -9.60 -14.50
CA LYS A 760 -16.63 -8.33 -13.99
C LYS A 760 -15.50 -8.51 -12.99
N ASP A 761 -14.92 -9.70 -12.94
CA ASP A 761 -13.88 -10.08 -11.99
C ASP A 761 -12.72 -10.79 -12.71
N THR A 762 -11.51 -10.76 -12.15
CA THR A 762 -10.34 -11.45 -12.68
C THR A 762 -10.39 -12.98 -12.52
N HIS A 763 -11.22 -13.50 -11.61
CA HIS A 763 -11.25 -14.92 -11.25
C HIS A 763 -12.20 -15.76 -12.12
N TRP A 764 -11.92 -17.06 -12.15
CA TRP A 764 -12.84 -18.07 -12.68
C TRP A 764 -14.19 -18.11 -11.93
N SER A 765 -15.21 -18.62 -12.59
CA SER A 765 -16.53 -18.81 -11.97
C SER A 765 -16.59 -20.13 -11.18
N PRO A 766 -17.64 -20.34 -10.37
CA PRO A 766 -17.86 -21.64 -9.71
C PRO A 766 -17.98 -22.82 -10.68
N ALA A 767 -18.49 -22.58 -11.89
CA ALA A 767 -18.55 -23.60 -12.95
C ALA A 767 -17.14 -23.96 -13.44
N GLY A 768 -16.29 -22.94 -13.66
CA GLY A 768 -14.87 -23.13 -13.96
C GLY A 768 -14.17 -23.96 -12.90
N ILE A 769 -14.31 -23.59 -11.63
CA ILE A 769 -13.74 -24.32 -10.48
C ILE A 769 -14.16 -25.79 -10.46
N SER A 770 -15.46 -26.06 -10.66
CA SER A 770 -15.99 -27.43 -10.66
C SER A 770 -15.37 -28.31 -11.75
N ILE A 771 -15.13 -27.73 -12.94
CA ILE A 771 -14.47 -28.42 -14.06
C ILE A 771 -13.00 -28.68 -13.75
N VAL A 772 -12.29 -27.71 -13.18
CA VAL A 772 -10.88 -27.88 -12.78
C VAL A 772 -10.73 -28.97 -11.72
N ALA A 773 -11.58 -28.99 -10.70
CA ALA A 773 -11.54 -29.99 -9.64
C ALA A 773 -11.73 -31.42 -10.19
N ARG A 774 -12.67 -31.61 -11.12
CA ARG A 774 -12.89 -32.92 -11.77
C ARG A 774 -11.70 -33.35 -12.62
N ALA A 775 -11.13 -32.44 -13.41
CA ALA A 775 -9.95 -32.75 -14.22
C ALA A 775 -8.72 -33.09 -13.37
N LEU A 776 -8.53 -32.42 -12.23
CA LEU A 776 -7.50 -32.77 -11.26
C LEU A 776 -7.77 -34.14 -10.62
N LYS A 777 -9.03 -34.45 -10.28
CA LYS A 777 -9.42 -35.78 -9.80
C LYS A 777 -9.07 -36.87 -10.82
N GLU A 778 -9.37 -36.69 -12.10
CA GLU A 778 -9.05 -37.65 -13.16
C GLU A 778 -7.55 -37.91 -13.25
N LYS A 779 -6.73 -36.87 -13.13
CA LYS A 779 -5.27 -37.02 -13.05
C LYS A 779 -4.85 -37.80 -11.80
N ILE A 780 -5.47 -37.54 -10.65
CA ILE A 780 -5.04 -38.08 -9.35
C ILE A 780 -5.54 -39.52 -9.10
N ALA A 781 -6.69 -39.90 -9.66
CA ALA A 781 -7.43 -41.11 -9.30
C ALA A 781 -6.66 -42.43 -9.50
N SER A 782 -5.74 -42.49 -10.46
CA SER A 782 -4.95 -43.69 -10.77
C SER A 782 -3.72 -43.89 -9.89
N ARG A 783 -3.37 -42.90 -9.05
CA ARG A 783 -2.15 -42.94 -8.24
C ARG A 783 -2.27 -43.99 -7.12
N PRO A 784 -1.29 -44.91 -6.95
CA PRO A 784 -1.37 -45.97 -5.95
C PRO A 784 -1.53 -45.43 -4.51
N TRP A 785 -0.80 -44.37 -4.16
CA TRP A 785 -0.90 -43.76 -2.83
C TRP A 785 -2.29 -43.17 -2.57
N PHE A 786 -2.99 -42.69 -3.61
CA PHE A 786 -4.33 -42.13 -3.50
C PHE A 786 -5.39 -43.24 -3.40
N GLN A 787 -5.25 -44.30 -4.18
CA GLN A 787 -6.14 -45.46 -4.13
C GLN A 787 -6.14 -46.12 -2.76
N ALA A 788 -5.00 -46.12 -2.07
CA ALA A 788 -4.85 -46.67 -0.72
C ALA A 788 -5.47 -45.82 0.41
N LEU A 789 -5.84 -44.55 0.17
CA LEU A 789 -6.42 -43.69 1.21
C LEU A 789 -7.86 -44.08 1.52
N GLU A 790 -8.28 -43.91 2.77
CA GLU A 790 -9.70 -43.88 3.11
C GLU A 790 -10.33 -42.56 2.64
N LYS A 791 -11.52 -42.65 2.03
CA LYS A 791 -12.20 -41.49 1.45
C LYS A 791 -13.35 -41.05 2.36
N GLN A 792 -13.38 -39.76 2.65
CA GLN A 792 -14.45 -39.08 3.36
C GLN A 792 -15.62 -38.78 2.42
N GLN A 793 -16.82 -38.77 2.97
CA GLN A 793 -18.03 -38.40 2.24
C GLN A 793 -18.31 -36.90 2.41
N PHE A 794 -18.56 -36.23 1.30
CA PHE A 794 -18.98 -34.84 1.25
C PHE A 794 -20.27 -34.72 0.44
N ASN A 795 -21.08 -33.72 0.76
CA ASN A 795 -22.30 -33.37 0.04
C ASN A 795 -22.09 -32.05 -0.70
N ARG A 796 -22.69 -31.92 -1.89
CA ARG A 796 -22.62 -30.72 -2.73
C ARG A 796 -24.02 -30.14 -2.92
N ASN A 797 -24.22 -28.91 -2.49
CA ASN A 797 -25.47 -28.17 -2.61
C ASN A 797 -25.28 -26.95 -3.51
N LYS A 798 -26.22 -26.71 -4.43
CA LYS A 798 -26.20 -25.52 -5.27
C LYS A 798 -26.85 -24.35 -4.55
N GLU A 799 -26.20 -23.18 -4.58
CA GLU A 799 -26.70 -21.96 -3.95
C GLU A 799 -26.42 -20.76 -4.87
N SER A 800 -27.37 -19.84 -4.99
CA SER A 800 -27.16 -18.59 -5.73
C SER A 800 -26.65 -17.49 -4.80
N VAL A 801 -25.56 -16.84 -5.19
CA VAL A 801 -24.94 -15.75 -4.43
C VAL A 801 -24.68 -14.54 -5.33
N GLN A 802 -24.72 -13.34 -4.75
CA GLN A 802 -24.31 -12.11 -5.43
C GLN A 802 -22.80 -11.93 -5.26
N VAL A 803 -22.11 -11.64 -6.36
CA VAL A 803 -20.66 -11.38 -6.35
C VAL A 803 -20.38 -10.02 -6.96
N GLN A 804 -19.46 -9.29 -6.34
CA GLN A 804 -19.08 -7.95 -6.76
C GLN A 804 -17.67 -8.01 -7.34
N GLY A 805 -17.56 -8.08 -8.65
CA GLY A 805 -16.29 -8.35 -9.30
C GLY A 805 -15.20 -7.29 -9.07
N ASP A 806 -13.95 -7.74 -8.93
CA ASP A 806 -12.80 -6.89 -8.63
C ASP A 806 -12.43 -5.88 -9.74
N LEU A 807 -12.93 -6.04 -10.98
CA LEU A 807 -12.70 -5.13 -12.09
C LEU A 807 -13.76 -4.01 -12.20
N ALA A 808 -14.88 -4.12 -11.49
CA ALA A 808 -15.95 -3.11 -11.56
C ALA A 808 -15.85 -2.05 -10.45
N GLU A 809 -16.31 -0.84 -10.74
CA GLU A 809 -16.37 0.29 -9.81
C GLU A 809 -17.80 0.85 -9.72
N GLY A 810 -18.25 1.19 -8.50
CA GLY A 810 -19.55 1.82 -8.26
C GLY A 810 -20.74 0.86 -8.01
N PRO A 811 -21.86 1.39 -7.46
CA PRO A 811 -23.07 0.60 -7.16
C PRO A 811 -23.78 0.09 -8.42
N GLY A 812 -24.33 -1.13 -8.37
CA GLY A 812 -25.07 -1.77 -9.48
C GLY A 812 -24.23 -2.72 -10.36
N SER A 813 -23.02 -3.06 -9.95
CA SER A 813 -22.08 -3.87 -10.73
C SER A 813 -21.99 -5.35 -10.29
N SER A 814 -22.82 -5.80 -9.36
CA SER A 814 -22.88 -7.20 -8.91
C SER A 814 -23.43 -8.15 -9.98
N GLU A 815 -22.91 -9.38 -10.04
CA GLU A 815 -23.44 -10.49 -10.84
C GLU A 815 -23.91 -11.64 -9.95
N THR A 816 -24.97 -12.35 -10.35
CA THR A 816 -25.48 -13.52 -9.61
C THR A 816 -24.85 -14.79 -10.17
N VAL A 817 -24.23 -15.58 -9.30
CA VAL A 817 -23.61 -16.85 -9.68
C VAL A 817 -24.12 -18.00 -8.83
N THR A 818 -24.16 -19.20 -9.40
CA THR A 818 -24.52 -20.42 -8.66
C THR A 818 -23.25 -21.11 -8.20
N ILE A 819 -23.01 -21.13 -6.90
CA ILE A 819 -21.90 -21.84 -6.25
C ILE A 819 -22.29 -23.29 -5.94
N SER A 820 -21.28 -24.16 -5.84
CA SER A 820 -21.40 -25.54 -5.37
C SER A 820 -20.85 -25.61 -3.93
N ARG A 821 -21.70 -25.35 -2.92
CA ARG A 821 -21.30 -25.40 -1.51
C ARG A 821 -21.10 -26.83 -1.05
N ILE A 822 -19.96 -27.11 -0.42
CA ILE A 822 -19.59 -28.44 0.07
C ILE A 822 -19.84 -28.55 1.58
N THR A 823 -20.44 -29.66 2.01
CA THR A 823 -20.80 -29.92 3.41
C THR A 823 -20.48 -31.36 3.85
N PRO A 824 -19.94 -31.60 5.07
CA PRO A 824 -19.47 -30.59 6.02
C PRO A 824 -18.36 -29.73 5.40
N SER A 825 -18.21 -28.50 5.89
CA SER A 825 -17.23 -27.54 5.35
C SER A 825 -15.83 -28.16 5.37
N PRO A 826 -15.19 -28.37 4.20
CA PRO A 826 -13.84 -28.91 4.14
C PRO A 826 -12.84 -27.91 4.71
N ALA A 827 -12.39 -28.12 5.95
CA ALA A 827 -11.34 -27.31 6.55
C ALA A 827 -9.96 -27.73 6.00
N PRO A 828 -9.03 -26.78 5.78
CA PRO A 828 -7.67 -27.13 5.42
C PRO A 828 -7.02 -28.06 6.46
N ASP A 829 -6.47 -29.18 6.01
CA ASP A 829 -5.83 -30.18 6.86
C ASP A 829 -4.32 -30.25 6.59
N ARG A 830 -3.54 -29.79 7.57
CA ARG A 830 -2.07 -29.78 7.51
C ARG A 830 -1.47 -31.17 7.37
N ASN A 831 -2.16 -32.23 7.76
CA ASN A 831 -1.70 -33.62 7.67
C ASN A 831 -2.09 -34.29 6.35
N SER A 832 -2.88 -33.63 5.51
CA SER A 832 -3.28 -34.16 4.21
C SER A 832 -2.06 -34.53 3.36
N PRO A 833 -2.10 -35.62 2.58
CA PRO A 833 -1.04 -35.95 1.62
C PRO A 833 -1.03 -34.98 0.42
N VAL A 834 -2.05 -34.14 0.26
CA VAL A 834 -2.14 -33.18 -0.85
C VAL A 834 -2.10 -31.76 -0.31
N VAL A 835 -1.20 -30.94 -0.85
CA VAL A 835 -1.19 -29.48 -0.60
C VAL A 835 -1.60 -28.73 -1.86
N LEU A 836 -2.59 -27.84 -1.71
CA LEU A 836 -2.94 -26.83 -2.69
C LEU A 836 -2.22 -25.53 -2.34
N LEU A 837 -1.38 -25.02 -3.23
CA LEU A 837 -0.70 -23.74 -3.05
C LEU A 837 -0.98 -22.80 -4.21
N GLY A 838 -1.11 -21.50 -3.96
CA GLY A 838 -1.44 -20.56 -5.02
C GLY A 838 -1.80 -19.14 -4.61
N ASP A 839 -2.26 -18.37 -5.60
CA ASP A 839 -2.78 -17.01 -5.42
C ASP A 839 -4.27 -16.99 -5.00
N SER A 840 -4.92 -15.84 -5.17
CA SER A 840 -6.33 -15.63 -4.91
C SER A 840 -7.28 -16.60 -5.65
N HIS A 841 -6.86 -17.27 -6.73
CA HIS A 841 -7.65 -18.34 -7.36
C HIS A 841 -7.85 -19.56 -6.45
N THR A 842 -6.96 -19.77 -5.47
CA THR A 842 -7.14 -20.81 -4.43
C THR A 842 -8.03 -20.33 -3.27
N LEU A 843 -8.31 -19.03 -3.20
CA LEU A 843 -9.03 -18.38 -2.09
C LEU A 843 -10.43 -17.90 -2.48
N ILE A 844 -10.69 -17.69 -3.78
CA ILE A 844 -12.00 -17.28 -4.31
C ILE A 844 -13.06 -18.36 -3.99
N PHE A 845 -14.18 -17.94 -3.41
CA PHE A 845 -15.24 -18.79 -2.85
C PHE A 845 -14.85 -19.73 -1.68
N HIS A 846 -13.60 -19.65 -1.20
CA HIS A 846 -13.11 -20.33 0.01
C HIS A 846 -13.11 -19.35 1.20
N SER A 847 -12.39 -18.23 1.05
CA SER A 847 -12.15 -17.28 2.14
C SER A 847 -13.36 -16.42 2.50
N GLY A 848 -14.35 -16.27 1.60
CA GLY A 848 -15.48 -15.36 1.74
C GLY A 848 -15.10 -13.90 1.91
N GLY A 849 -16.08 -13.07 2.22
CA GLY A 849 -15.85 -11.63 2.32
C GLY A 849 -15.62 -11.00 0.94
N ASP A 850 -14.42 -10.46 0.70
CA ASP A 850 -13.99 -9.89 -0.58
C ASP A 850 -13.67 -10.99 -1.61
N MET A 851 -13.56 -12.24 -1.17
CA MET A 851 -13.45 -13.44 -2.01
C MET A 851 -14.83 -14.11 -2.22
N HIS A 852 -15.90 -13.33 -2.18
CA HIS A 852 -17.31 -13.68 -2.44
C HIS A 852 -17.94 -14.66 -1.44
N ALA A 853 -17.85 -15.97 -1.67
CA ALA A 853 -18.55 -16.97 -0.86
C ALA A 853 -17.59 -17.84 -0.02
N LYS A 854 -18.17 -18.75 0.75
CA LYS A 854 -17.47 -19.74 1.59
C LYS A 854 -17.85 -21.14 1.15
N ASP A 855 -16.95 -22.08 1.42
CA ASP A 855 -17.14 -23.52 1.25
C ASP A 855 -17.43 -23.97 -0.19
N ALA A 856 -17.01 -23.20 -1.20
CA ALA A 856 -17.31 -23.47 -2.61
C ALA A 856 -16.13 -23.18 -3.55
N GLY A 857 -14.94 -22.94 -3.02
CA GLY A 857 -13.73 -22.67 -3.78
C GLY A 857 -13.09 -23.92 -4.36
N LEU A 858 -11.88 -23.76 -4.90
CA LEU A 858 -11.12 -24.89 -5.48
C LEU A 858 -10.77 -25.94 -4.42
N LEU A 859 -10.41 -25.52 -3.21
CA LEU A 859 -10.10 -26.44 -2.11
C LEU A 859 -11.30 -27.34 -1.81
N GLU A 860 -12.49 -26.77 -1.67
CA GLU A 860 -13.68 -27.54 -1.32
C GLU A 860 -14.13 -28.46 -2.44
N ASN A 861 -14.10 -27.98 -3.68
CA ASN A 861 -14.44 -28.82 -4.82
C ASN A 861 -13.42 -29.96 -4.99
N LEU A 862 -12.13 -29.72 -4.76
CA LEU A 862 -11.14 -30.79 -4.72
C LEU A 862 -11.40 -31.76 -3.56
N ALA A 863 -11.75 -31.27 -2.37
CA ALA A 863 -12.05 -32.12 -1.24
C ALA A 863 -13.24 -33.04 -1.53
N PHE A 864 -14.29 -32.50 -2.16
CA PHE A 864 -15.44 -33.26 -2.63
C PHE A 864 -15.05 -34.32 -3.68
N GLU A 865 -14.35 -33.94 -4.75
CA GLU A 865 -14.02 -34.88 -5.84
C GLU A 865 -12.99 -35.94 -5.39
N LEU A 866 -12.04 -35.58 -4.53
CA LEU A 866 -11.01 -36.48 -4.01
C LEU A 866 -11.49 -37.32 -2.82
N GLY A 867 -12.50 -36.86 -2.08
CA GLY A 867 -12.95 -37.48 -0.84
C GLY A 867 -11.93 -37.33 0.29
N LEU A 868 -11.21 -36.21 0.37
CA LEU A 868 -10.26 -35.92 1.45
C LEU A 868 -10.09 -34.41 1.65
N ASN A 869 -9.87 -33.95 2.88
CA ASN A 869 -9.46 -32.56 3.12
C ASN A 869 -8.04 -32.32 2.62
N LEU A 870 -7.78 -31.16 2.02
CA LEU A 870 -6.46 -30.77 1.49
C LEU A 870 -5.74 -29.82 2.46
N ASP A 871 -4.42 -29.83 2.44
CA ASP A 871 -3.63 -28.71 3.00
C ASP A 871 -3.73 -27.50 2.05
N LEU A 872 -3.70 -26.28 2.60
CA LEU A 872 -3.79 -25.03 1.85
C LEU A 872 -2.65 -24.07 2.17
N VAL A 873 -2.00 -23.56 1.13
CA VAL A 873 -1.10 -22.39 1.15
C VAL A 873 -1.59 -21.39 0.09
N GLY A 874 -2.72 -20.74 0.37
CA GLY A 874 -3.22 -19.64 -0.45
C GLY A 874 -2.70 -18.30 0.06
N VAL A 875 -2.13 -17.49 -0.83
CA VAL A 875 -1.71 -16.12 -0.53
C VAL A 875 -2.53 -15.15 -1.35
N ARG A 876 -2.86 -13.99 -0.78
CA ARG A 876 -3.43 -12.89 -1.56
C ARG A 876 -2.27 -12.12 -2.22
N GLY A 877 -2.43 -11.79 -3.49
CA GLY A 877 -1.35 -11.26 -4.33
C GLY A 877 -0.75 -12.32 -5.25
N SER A 878 0.59 -12.42 -5.31
CA SER A 878 1.28 -13.27 -6.29
C SER A 878 1.37 -14.74 -5.84
N GLY A 879 0.93 -15.64 -6.72
CA GLY A 879 1.03 -17.09 -6.54
C GLY A 879 2.39 -17.67 -6.92
N ALA A 880 3.30 -16.85 -7.46
CA ALA A 880 4.61 -17.27 -7.94
C ALA A 880 5.62 -17.51 -6.81
N THR A 881 6.22 -16.45 -6.28
CA THR A 881 7.23 -16.56 -5.21
C THR A 881 6.61 -16.58 -3.79
N PRO A 882 5.65 -15.71 -3.43
CA PRO A 882 5.13 -15.64 -2.07
C PRO A 882 4.51 -16.95 -1.56
N ALA A 883 3.71 -17.66 -2.37
CA ALA A 883 3.11 -18.94 -1.97
C ALA A 883 4.18 -20.00 -1.57
N ARG A 884 5.27 -20.09 -2.33
CA ARG A 884 6.40 -20.99 -2.00
C ARG A 884 7.20 -20.51 -0.80
N ILE A 885 7.29 -19.20 -0.55
CA ILE A 885 7.89 -18.66 0.69
C ILE A 885 7.06 -19.07 1.90
N GLU A 886 5.73 -18.94 1.85
CA GLU A 886 4.86 -19.40 2.94
C GLU A 886 4.99 -20.90 3.18
N LEU A 887 5.06 -21.69 2.12
CA LEU A 887 5.33 -23.12 2.22
C LEU A 887 6.70 -23.38 2.87
N ALA A 888 7.77 -22.66 2.49
CA ALA A 888 9.10 -22.80 3.10
C ALA A 888 9.19 -22.32 4.56
N ARG A 889 8.34 -21.35 4.95
CA ARG A 889 8.26 -20.81 6.33
C ARG A 889 7.74 -21.81 7.33
N ARG A 890 7.03 -22.84 6.85
CA ARG A 890 6.50 -23.95 7.67
C ARG A 890 7.61 -24.81 8.28
N ARG A 891 8.80 -24.87 7.65
CA ARG A 891 10.00 -25.60 8.12
C ARG A 891 9.79 -27.10 8.39
N ASP A 892 8.70 -27.68 7.88
CA ASP A 892 8.37 -29.09 8.04
C ASP A 892 8.88 -29.96 6.87
N ASN A 893 9.63 -29.36 5.92
CA ASN A 893 10.10 -30.02 4.69
C ASN A 893 8.98 -30.77 3.95
N MET A 894 7.72 -30.31 4.07
CA MET A 894 6.54 -30.96 3.48
C MET A 894 6.40 -32.44 3.88
N ALA A 895 6.80 -32.78 5.11
CA ALA A 895 6.69 -34.14 5.63
C ALA A 895 5.25 -34.69 5.47
N GLY A 896 5.15 -35.95 5.01
CA GLY A 896 3.88 -36.64 4.80
C GLY A 896 3.13 -36.26 3.51
N LYS A 897 3.56 -35.23 2.79
CA LYS A 897 2.97 -34.87 1.49
C LYS A 897 3.34 -35.89 0.42
N LYS A 898 2.43 -36.11 -0.52
CA LYS A 898 2.58 -36.94 -1.73
C LYS A 898 2.41 -36.12 -3.00
N LEU A 899 1.64 -35.05 -2.94
CA LEU A 899 1.34 -34.20 -4.09
C LEU A 899 1.26 -32.72 -3.69
N ALA A 900 1.91 -31.88 -4.48
CA ALA A 900 1.72 -30.43 -4.49
C ALA A 900 0.97 -30.01 -5.75
N ILE A 901 -0.17 -29.33 -5.59
CA ILE A 901 -0.94 -28.71 -6.67
C ILE A 901 -0.66 -27.21 -6.62
N TRP A 902 0.06 -26.69 -7.62
CA TRP A 902 0.46 -25.28 -7.66
C TRP A 902 -0.38 -24.50 -8.66
N CYS A 903 -1.33 -23.72 -8.13
CA CYS A 903 -2.33 -22.98 -8.89
C CYS A 903 -2.03 -21.47 -8.91
N PHE A 904 -1.85 -20.88 -10.08
CA PHE A 904 -1.61 -19.44 -10.22
C PHE A 904 -2.05 -18.95 -11.58
N THR A 905 -2.37 -17.66 -11.69
CA THR A 905 -2.73 -17.00 -12.94
C THR A 905 -1.53 -16.80 -13.88
N VAL A 906 -1.72 -17.04 -15.18
CA VAL A 906 -0.65 -16.94 -16.19
C VAL A 906 -0.02 -15.55 -16.30
N ARG A 907 -0.75 -14.47 -15.95
CA ARG A 907 -0.17 -13.11 -15.93
C ARG A 907 1.05 -13.00 -15.01
N GLU A 908 1.17 -13.87 -14.00
CA GLU A 908 2.33 -13.89 -13.10
C GLU A 908 3.65 -14.17 -13.84
N TYR A 909 3.63 -14.83 -15.01
CA TYR A 909 4.85 -15.09 -15.77
C TYR A 909 5.60 -13.81 -16.16
N THR A 910 4.89 -12.71 -16.45
CA THR A 910 5.50 -11.43 -16.83
C THR A 910 5.18 -10.29 -15.90
N GLU A 911 4.01 -10.27 -15.26
CA GLU A 911 3.55 -9.11 -14.47
C GLU A 911 3.94 -9.16 -12.99
N SER A 912 4.56 -10.27 -12.54
CA SER A 912 4.96 -10.41 -11.13
C SER A 912 6.17 -9.52 -10.80
N GLN A 913 5.94 -8.44 -10.05
CA GLN A 913 7.02 -7.56 -9.59
C GLN A 913 8.01 -8.26 -8.64
N THR A 914 7.52 -9.24 -7.86
CA THR A 914 8.38 -10.07 -6.99
C THR A 914 9.15 -11.15 -7.74
N GLY A 915 8.75 -11.40 -9.00
CA GLY A 915 9.34 -12.39 -9.88
C GLY A 915 9.16 -13.84 -9.44
N TRP A 916 9.94 -14.69 -10.09
CA TRP A 916 10.04 -16.14 -9.97
C TRP A 916 11.37 -16.51 -9.32
N ARG A 917 11.48 -16.28 -8.01
CA ARG A 917 12.68 -16.63 -7.25
C ARG A 917 12.74 -18.12 -7.01
N LYS A 918 13.95 -18.68 -6.96
CA LYS A 918 14.19 -20.00 -6.37
C LYS A 918 14.01 -19.91 -4.85
N VAL A 919 13.19 -20.79 -4.29
CA VAL A 919 12.82 -20.77 -2.86
C VAL A 919 13.12 -22.15 -2.28
N PRO A 920 13.97 -22.26 -1.24
CA PRO A 920 14.31 -23.55 -0.64
C PRO A 920 13.17 -24.03 0.27
N VAL A 921 12.19 -24.72 -0.31
CA VAL A 921 11.07 -25.36 0.37
C VAL A 921 11.52 -26.65 1.04
N ILE A 922 12.28 -27.49 0.33
CA ILE A 922 12.87 -28.72 0.87
C ILE A 922 14.32 -28.44 1.21
N ARG A 923 14.65 -28.51 2.51
CA ARG A 923 16.00 -28.28 3.02
C ARG A 923 16.78 -29.60 3.08
N PRO A 924 18.11 -29.57 2.85
CA PRO A 924 18.98 -30.74 3.00
C PRO A 924 18.90 -31.38 4.38
#